data_AF-A0A9E4CS27-F1
#
_entry.id   AF-A0A9E4CS27-F1
#
_cell.length_a   1.000
_cell.length_b   1.000
_cell.length_c   1.000
_cell.angle_alpha   90.00
_cell.angle_beta   90.00
_cell.angle_gamma   90.00
#
_symmetry.space_group_name_H-M   'P 1'
#
loop_
_entity.id
_entity.type
_entity.pdbx_description
1 polymer ?
#
loop_
_entity_poly.entity_id
_entity_poly.type
_entity_poly.pdbx_seq_one_letter_code
_entity_poly.pdbx_strand_id
1 'polypeptide(L)'
;MKHRLLAAITIAAATAVPLLPTAGVAPADAVSCTVTNVLFPPEYPSYTRVALYQSATNPAAAVQCLEERLNELGYGIGTPDGFYDSTSSAAVRAFQLSRGLYGDGVVSPIVGRQLGLRGPLPTGPSTTTVTIIGDSTSAALRWTDEANNNSARYDIMGTTYDLKWAVESCRRLVNTSCAGRTGSYLAGHIVPVSVLPLMKTSMSGQLGDAVVIMAGYDDYSIASTIDPIMAEATAQGVSKVFWLNYRLTSTYNAAYQGYYTQHNAALEAAKVRWPNLVVLDWNGYTKAQTYSTQQAWFYTDGIHMRPAGATALAEYLKVNLDASGLAACTPGQAQAGTPDPTTGDPETPPTTLTGFTGIEPTRELDTRFVEYGGGDGMVGAGRTVEVDLSADLPAEATAAVVNVTAVTPCSRGYLTVFACGTRPNTSNVNYAAWRTTAGLAITPHTDGSICIYSSDPTHLIVDLVGAFVPGGDLFHPMEPTRWVDTRGNPATVAIGGPLSTGTQIDIPIAGLGGVDTDAEAVWINLTSARSPQLSVLQVYPGPCATPPSTSTVNVPAGRAGATTALVTLGANGGICVRAYNGTPDVIVDVSGWFGGSSAGGLGYRPVAAERVVDTRPGSVPAAGVDVPAEVPATAVVNIASVDSVGFGFIAARPCGSAGVSSLINSAPGETMANVGAIAPGAGGAICVNPSVAGDVLVDLAGVFEAADL
;
A
#
# COMPACT_ATOMS: atom_id res chain seq x y z
N MET A 1 48.38 -68.63 9.92
CA MET A 1 47.60 -67.38 10.07
C MET A 1 46.59 -67.30 8.93
N LYS A 2 45.39 -66.82 9.25
CA LYS A 2 44.13 -67.01 8.52
C LYS A 2 44.10 -66.40 7.11
N HIS A 3 43.50 -67.14 6.17
CA HIS A 3 42.92 -66.64 4.93
C HIS A 3 41.76 -65.66 5.20
N ARG A 4 41.55 -64.68 4.31
CA ARG A 4 40.25 -64.37 3.70
C ARG A 4 40.38 -63.40 2.53
N LEU A 5 39.93 -63.88 1.37
CA LEU A 5 39.48 -63.12 0.20
C LEU A 5 38.48 -62.04 0.64
N LEU A 6 38.65 -60.80 0.17
CA LEU A 6 37.56 -59.85 0.03
C LEU A 6 37.08 -59.89 -1.43
N ALA A 7 35.96 -60.56 -1.65
CA ALA A 7 35.18 -60.43 -2.86
C ALA A 7 34.47 -59.07 -2.84
N ALA A 8 34.71 -58.25 -3.86
CA ALA A 8 33.95 -57.03 -4.09
C ALA A 8 32.51 -57.41 -4.49
N ILE A 9 31.56 -57.17 -3.58
CA ILE A 9 30.13 -57.17 -3.90
C ILE A 9 29.83 -55.79 -4.49
N THR A 10 29.76 -55.70 -5.81
CA THR A 10 29.11 -54.58 -6.51
C THR A 10 27.62 -54.67 -6.21
N ILE A 11 27.15 -53.88 -5.24
CA ILE A 11 25.74 -53.52 -5.16
C ILE A 11 25.52 -52.50 -6.26
N ALA A 12 24.87 -52.91 -7.35
CA ALA A 12 24.28 -51.99 -8.30
C ALA A 12 23.17 -51.23 -7.56
N ALA A 13 23.50 -50.07 -7.00
CA ALA A 13 22.49 -49.09 -6.65
C ALA A 13 21.86 -48.66 -7.97
N ALA A 14 20.63 -49.09 -8.23
CA ALA A 14 19.81 -48.50 -9.27
C ALA A 14 19.68 -47.02 -8.92
N THR A 15 20.47 -46.18 -9.61
CA THR A 15 20.33 -44.74 -9.56
C THR A 15 18.97 -44.43 -10.17
N ALA A 16 17.96 -44.21 -9.32
CA ALA A 16 16.73 -43.58 -9.74
C ALA A 16 17.11 -42.23 -10.38
N VAL A 17 16.92 -42.13 -11.69
CA VAL A 17 17.08 -40.86 -12.42
C VAL A 17 16.09 -39.88 -11.77
N PRO A 18 16.53 -38.68 -11.33
CA PRO A 18 15.60 -37.69 -10.84
C PRO A 18 14.64 -37.34 -11.98
N LEU A 19 13.34 -37.58 -11.77
CA LEU A 19 12.27 -37.16 -12.67
C LEU A 19 12.18 -35.64 -12.61
N LEU A 20 13.04 -34.97 -13.38
CA LEU A 20 12.96 -33.54 -13.62
C LEU A 20 11.98 -33.31 -14.79
N PRO A 21 11.18 -32.23 -14.75
CA PRO A 21 10.28 -31.89 -15.84
C PRO A 21 11.09 -31.69 -17.12
N THR A 22 10.64 -32.32 -18.22
CA THR A 22 11.14 -31.95 -19.55
C THR A 22 10.61 -30.56 -19.89
N ALA A 23 11.50 -29.67 -20.35
CA ALA A 23 11.18 -28.25 -20.52
C ALA A 23 10.00 -28.03 -21.48
N GLY A 24 9.00 -27.24 -21.04
CA GLY A 24 8.07 -26.54 -21.94
C GLY A 24 6.60 -27.00 -21.95
N VAL A 25 5.92 -27.09 -20.81
CA VAL A 25 4.44 -27.19 -20.80
C VAL A 25 3.84 -25.91 -20.18
N ALA A 26 2.94 -25.26 -20.93
CA ALA A 26 2.23 -24.05 -20.54
C ALA A 26 1.33 -24.27 -19.31
N PRO A 27 0.99 -23.23 -18.52
CA PRO A 27 0.05 -23.38 -17.42
C PRO A 27 -1.38 -23.48 -17.95
N ALA A 28 -2.06 -24.54 -17.49
CA ALA A 28 -3.51 -24.71 -17.39
C ALA A 28 -4.33 -24.68 -18.70
N ASP A 29 -4.42 -25.85 -19.34
CA ASP A 29 -5.73 -26.34 -19.79
C ASP A 29 -6.11 -27.59 -18.97
N ALA A 30 -7.40 -27.73 -18.72
CA ALA A 30 -8.03 -28.48 -17.63
C ALA A 30 -7.69 -29.98 -17.55
N VAL A 31 -7.61 -30.51 -16.33
CA VAL A 31 -7.74 -31.95 -16.07
C VAL A 31 -9.20 -32.34 -16.27
N SER A 32 -9.47 -33.47 -16.92
CA SER A 32 -10.82 -34.03 -17.12
C SER A 32 -11.49 -34.54 -15.83
N CYS A 33 -10.85 -34.42 -14.68
CA CYS A 33 -11.30 -35.00 -13.41
C CYS A 33 -10.84 -34.18 -12.19
N THR A 34 -11.60 -34.31 -11.09
CA THR A 34 -11.36 -33.61 -9.82
C THR A 34 -11.09 -34.59 -8.68
N VAL A 35 -10.04 -34.33 -7.90
CA VAL A 35 -9.67 -35.05 -6.67
C VAL A 35 -9.81 -34.13 -5.46
N THR A 36 -10.84 -34.37 -4.66
CA THR A 36 -11.06 -33.64 -3.39
C THR A 36 -10.49 -34.38 -2.18
N ASN A 37 -10.24 -35.69 -2.29
CA ASN A 37 -9.71 -36.49 -1.18
C ASN A 37 -8.21 -36.25 -0.97
N VAL A 38 -7.76 -36.35 0.28
CA VAL A 38 -6.33 -36.43 0.59
C VAL A 38 -5.82 -37.81 0.20
N LEU A 39 -4.77 -37.86 -0.63
CA LEU A 39 -4.15 -39.12 -1.06
C LEU A 39 -2.82 -39.31 -0.32
N PHE A 40 -2.71 -40.40 0.42
CA PHE A 40 -1.49 -40.76 1.14
C PHE A 40 -0.70 -41.81 0.37
N PRO A 41 0.64 -41.72 0.36
CA PRO A 41 1.47 -42.79 -0.14
C PRO A 41 1.34 -44.02 0.79
N PRO A 42 1.57 -45.23 0.29
CA PRO A 42 1.43 -46.44 1.08
C PRO A 42 2.43 -46.45 2.25
N GLU A 43 1.97 -46.79 3.46
CA GLU A 43 2.80 -46.86 4.67
C GLU A 43 3.86 -47.98 4.61
N TYR A 44 3.67 -48.98 3.73
CA TYR A 44 4.59 -50.11 3.53
C TYR A 44 4.60 -50.58 2.06
N PRO A 45 5.75 -51.05 1.53
CA PRO A 45 5.88 -51.52 0.14
C PRO A 45 5.02 -52.74 -0.21
N SER A 46 4.28 -53.32 0.74
CA SER A 46 3.46 -54.53 0.56
C SER A 46 1.94 -54.30 0.62
N TYR A 47 1.46 -53.07 0.76
CA TYR A 47 0.01 -52.79 0.82
C TYR A 47 -0.43 -51.74 -0.22
N THR A 48 -1.28 -52.17 -1.14
CA THR A 48 -1.97 -51.38 -2.20
C THR A 48 -3.24 -50.66 -1.70
N ARG A 49 -3.31 -50.24 -0.42
CA ARG A 49 -4.50 -49.50 0.06
C ARG A 49 -4.14 -48.08 0.51
N VAL A 50 -4.65 -47.12 -0.26
CA VAL A 50 -4.79 -45.71 0.08
C VAL A 50 -5.50 -45.59 1.43
N ALA A 51 -4.84 -45.02 2.44
CA ALA A 51 -5.50 -44.62 3.67
C ALA A 51 -6.27 -43.32 3.40
N LEU A 52 -7.55 -43.45 3.05
CA LEU A 52 -8.44 -42.30 2.82
C LEU A 52 -8.84 -41.67 4.17
N TYR A 53 -8.63 -40.37 4.36
CA TYR A 53 -9.13 -39.67 5.55
C TYR A 53 -10.64 -39.37 5.51
N GLN A 54 -11.32 -39.64 4.39
CA GLN A 54 -12.78 -39.63 4.26
C GLN A 54 -13.18 -40.52 3.07
N SER A 55 -14.32 -41.22 3.17
CA SER A 55 -14.74 -42.27 2.25
C SER A 55 -14.91 -41.78 0.81
N ALA A 56 -13.89 -41.95 -0.03
CA ALA A 56 -14.05 -41.86 -1.47
C ALA A 56 -14.93 -43.02 -1.96
N THR A 57 -15.94 -42.71 -2.78
CA THR A 57 -16.76 -43.72 -3.47
C THR A 57 -15.97 -44.53 -4.50
N ASN A 58 -14.81 -44.03 -4.98
CA ASN A 58 -13.89 -44.75 -5.89
C ASN A 58 -12.41 -44.28 -5.79
N PRO A 59 -11.57 -44.87 -4.91
CA PRO A 59 -10.17 -44.46 -4.73
C PRO A 59 -9.25 -44.69 -5.94
N ALA A 60 -9.48 -45.75 -6.73
CA ALA A 60 -8.63 -46.05 -7.89
C ALA A 60 -8.75 -44.97 -8.97
N ALA A 61 -9.96 -44.45 -9.19
CA ALA A 61 -10.18 -43.35 -10.14
C ALA A 61 -9.49 -42.04 -9.71
N ALA A 62 -9.44 -41.76 -8.40
CA ALA A 62 -8.76 -40.56 -7.90
C ALA A 62 -7.24 -40.64 -8.08
N VAL A 63 -6.65 -41.83 -7.90
CA VAL A 63 -5.22 -42.05 -8.16
C VAL A 63 -4.93 -42.01 -9.65
N GLN A 64 -5.76 -42.63 -10.48
CA GLN A 64 -5.58 -42.58 -11.94
C GLN A 64 -5.59 -41.13 -12.46
N CYS A 65 -6.49 -40.31 -11.93
CA CYS A 65 -6.55 -38.87 -12.22
C CYS A 65 -5.26 -38.12 -11.81
N LEU A 66 -4.70 -38.45 -10.64
CA LEU A 66 -3.41 -37.90 -10.18
C LEU A 66 -2.28 -38.30 -11.13
N GLU A 67 -2.22 -39.56 -11.55
CA GLU A 67 -1.18 -40.11 -12.42
C GLU A 67 -1.22 -39.52 -13.82
N GLU A 68 -2.41 -39.38 -14.40
CA GLU A 68 -2.65 -38.64 -15.64
C GLU A 68 -2.10 -37.23 -15.53
N ARG A 69 -2.44 -36.52 -14.46
CA ARG A 69 -1.98 -35.14 -14.26
C ARG A 69 -0.47 -35.03 -14.07
N LEU A 70 0.15 -35.96 -13.34
CA LEU A 70 1.60 -35.98 -13.17
C LEU A 70 2.32 -36.23 -14.50
N ASN A 71 1.76 -37.07 -15.39
CA ASN A 71 2.26 -37.26 -16.74
C ASN A 71 2.12 -35.99 -17.60
N GLU A 72 0.98 -35.32 -17.56
CA GLU A 72 0.76 -34.03 -18.25
C GLU A 72 1.79 -32.97 -17.81
N LEU A 73 2.14 -32.97 -16.52
CA LEU A 73 3.15 -32.09 -15.94
C LEU A 73 4.60 -32.59 -16.16
N GLY A 74 4.79 -33.70 -16.87
CA GLY A 74 6.09 -34.23 -17.28
C GLY A 74 6.83 -35.07 -16.24
N TYR A 75 6.16 -35.55 -15.19
CA TYR A 75 6.77 -36.41 -14.15
C TYR A 75 6.86 -37.89 -14.52
N GLY A 76 6.39 -38.29 -15.71
CA GLY A 76 6.72 -39.59 -16.31
C GLY A 76 6.32 -40.82 -15.50
N ILE A 77 5.07 -40.87 -15.02
CA ILE A 77 4.47 -42.02 -14.31
C ILE A 77 4.36 -43.27 -15.21
N GLY A 78 4.19 -43.09 -16.53
CA GLY A 78 3.89 -44.19 -17.45
C GLY A 78 2.39 -44.33 -17.67
N THR A 79 1.87 -45.55 -17.88
CA THR A 79 0.43 -45.78 -18.06
C THR A 79 -0.30 -45.65 -16.71
N PRO A 80 -1.23 -44.70 -16.53
CA PRO A 80 -2.01 -44.56 -15.31
C PRO A 80 -2.78 -45.85 -14.98
N ASP A 81 -2.57 -46.41 -13.79
CA ASP A 81 -3.11 -47.71 -13.39
C ASP A 81 -4.01 -47.64 -12.15
N GLY A 82 -4.08 -46.46 -11.51
CA GLY A 82 -4.91 -46.22 -10.34
C GLY A 82 -4.33 -46.76 -9.03
N PHE A 83 -3.06 -47.15 -9.01
CA PHE A 83 -2.35 -47.62 -7.82
C PHE A 83 -1.34 -46.61 -7.31
N TYR A 84 -1.58 -46.06 -6.12
CA TYR A 84 -0.65 -45.09 -5.53
C TYR A 84 0.58 -45.85 -5.01
N ASP A 85 1.57 -46.05 -5.88
CA ASP A 85 2.77 -46.84 -5.63
C ASP A 85 4.00 -45.97 -5.35
N SER A 86 5.20 -46.57 -5.37
CA SER A 86 6.45 -45.84 -5.18
C SER A 86 6.76 -44.84 -6.31
N THR A 87 6.28 -45.11 -7.52
CA THR A 87 6.47 -44.25 -8.71
C THR A 87 5.63 -42.99 -8.57
N SER A 88 4.33 -43.16 -8.30
CA SER A 88 3.40 -42.07 -8.00
C SER A 88 3.87 -41.27 -6.79
N SER A 89 4.35 -41.93 -5.73
CA SER A 89 4.89 -41.24 -4.54
C SER A 89 6.14 -40.43 -4.84
N ALA A 90 7.09 -40.99 -5.61
CA ALA A 90 8.30 -40.28 -6.02
C ALA A 90 7.99 -39.05 -6.89
N ALA A 91 7.04 -39.16 -7.81
CA ALA A 91 6.61 -38.07 -8.67
C ALA A 91 5.90 -36.95 -7.88
N VAL A 92 5.00 -37.29 -6.95
CA VAL A 92 4.38 -36.29 -6.06
C VAL A 92 5.44 -35.60 -5.20
N ARG A 93 6.41 -36.34 -4.67
CA ARG A 93 7.53 -35.74 -3.91
C ARG A 93 8.36 -34.80 -4.78
N ALA A 94 8.65 -35.19 -6.01
CA ALA A 94 9.37 -34.34 -6.95
C ALA A 94 8.59 -33.04 -7.25
N PHE A 95 7.29 -33.15 -7.52
CA PHE A 95 6.40 -32.00 -7.70
C PHE A 95 6.33 -31.09 -6.47
N GLN A 96 6.18 -31.67 -5.28
CA GLN A 96 6.14 -30.93 -4.04
C GLN A 96 7.44 -30.14 -3.84
N LEU A 97 8.59 -30.81 -3.97
CA LEU A 97 9.90 -30.19 -3.82
C LEU A 97 10.13 -29.10 -4.88
N SER A 98 9.67 -29.29 -6.11
CA SER A 98 9.76 -28.26 -7.17
C SER A 98 8.87 -27.03 -6.91
N ARG A 99 7.89 -27.13 -6.01
CA ARG A 99 6.97 -26.05 -5.63
C ARG A 99 7.26 -25.47 -4.24
N GLY A 100 8.35 -25.88 -3.58
CA GLY A 100 8.67 -25.45 -2.21
C GLY A 100 7.78 -26.06 -1.12
N LEU A 101 7.01 -27.09 -1.47
CA LEU A 101 6.18 -27.88 -0.57
C LEU A 101 6.99 -29.00 0.07
N TYR A 102 6.52 -29.52 1.21
CA TYR A 102 7.14 -30.69 1.83
C TYR A 102 6.93 -31.96 1.02
N GLY A 103 8.05 -32.53 0.56
CA GLY A 103 8.15 -33.74 -0.24
C GLY A 103 7.83 -35.03 0.52
N ASP A 104 6.66 -35.13 1.13
CA ASP A 104 6.17 -36.33 1.82
C ASP A 104 5.39 -37.29 0.91
N GLY A 105 5.09 -36.89 -0.32
CA GLY A 105 4.29 -37.67 -1.26
C GLY A 105 2.81 -37.65 -0.93
N VAL A 106 2.34 -36.79 -0.03
CA VAL A 106 0.92 -36.68 0.30
C VAL A 106 0.26 -35.63 -0.60
N VAL A 107 -0.79 -36.00 -1.31
CA VAL A 107 -1.63 -35.04 -2.05
C VAL A 107 -2.62 -34.43 -1.07
N SER A 108 -2.17 -33.41 -0.35
CA SER A 108 -3.00 -32.57 0.52
C SER A 108 -3.90 -31.62 -0.30
N PRO A 109 -4.88 -30.92 0.31
CA PRO A 109 -5.66 -29.89 -0.36
C PRO A 109 -4.83 -28.86 -1.14
N ILE A 110 -3.73 -28.39 -0.55
CA ILE A 110 -2.78 -27.48 -1.20
C ILE A 110 -2.13 -28.13 -2.41
N VAL A 111 -1.63 -29.36 -2.28
CA VAL A 111 -0.96 -30.09 -3.37
C VAL A 111 -1.94 -30.37 -4.51
N GLY A 112 -3.15 -30.83 -4.19
CA GLY A 112 -4.21 -31.08 -5.18
C GLY A 112 -4.60 -29.82 -5.95
N ARG A 113 -4.65 -28.66 -5.29
CA ARG A 113 -4.86 -27.35 -5.94
C ARG A 113 -3.72 -26.99 -6.88
N GLN A 114 -2.47 -27.12 -6.43
CA GLN A 114 -1.29 -26.83 -7.25
C GLN A 114 -1.16 -27.76 -8.46
N LEU A 115 -1.67 -28.99 -8.34
CA LEU A 115 -1.79 -29.93 -9.45
C LEU A 115 -2.98 -29.62 -10.37
N GLY A 116 -3.87 -28.68 -10.04
CA GLY A 116 -5.11 -28.42 -10.83
C GLY A 116 -6.18 -29.50 -10.68
N LEU A 117 -6.02 -30.43 -9.72
CA LEU A 117 -6.97 -31.51 -9.45
C LEU A 117 -8.20 -31.04 -8.69
N ARG A 118 -8.28 -29.76 -8.31
CA ARG A 118 -9.41 -29.19 -7.54
C ARG A 118 -10.22 -28.16 -8.36
N GLY A 119 -10.20 -28.31 -9.68
CA GLY A 119 -10.79 -27.37 -10.63
C GLY A 119 -9.73 -26.54 -11.35
N PRO A 120 -10.09 -25.86 -12.46
CA PRO A 120 -9.17 -24.97 -13.16
C PRO A 120 -8.72 -23.84 -12.23
N LEU A 121 -7.42 -23.53 -12.27
CA LEU A 121 -6.92 -22.27 -11.68
C LEU A 121 -7.64 -21.10 -12.39
N PRO A 122 -7.96 -19.99 -11.68
CA PRO A 122 -8.66 -18.87 -12.29
C PRO A 122 -7.97 -18.42 -13.58
N THR A 123 -8.73 -18.33 -14.68
CA THR A 123 -8.24 -17.83 -15.97
C THR A 123 -8.49 -16.33 -16.06
N GLY A 124 -7.43 -15.52 -16.14
CA GLY A 124 -7.51 -14.07 -16.32
C GLY A 124 -6.14 -13.39 -16.30
N PRO A 125 -5.96 -12.20 -16.91
CA PRO A 125 -4.65 -11.57 -17.11
C PRO A 125 -4.13 -10.77 -15.88
N SER A 126 -4.63 -11.03 -14.67
CA SER A 126 -3.96 -10.73 -13.39
C SER A 126 -3.98 -11.93 -12.49
N THR A 127 -2.83 -12.33 -11.96
CA THR A 127 -2.82 -13.14 -10.74
C THR A 127 -1.66 -12.69 -9.87
N THR A 128 -1.87 -11.65 -9.07
CA THR A 128 -0.93 -11.27 -8.02
C THR A 128 -0.55 -12.53 -7.26
N THR A 129 0.72 -12.90 -7.35
CA THR A 129 1.24 -14.12 -6.75
C THR A 129 1.62 -13.82 -5.31
N VAL A 130 1.12 -14.61 -4.37
CA VAL A 130 1.45 -14.48 -2.95
C VAL A 130 2.16 -15.75 -2.49
N THR A 131 3.38 -15.61 -2.00
CA THR A 131 4.11 -16.72 -1.38
C THR A 131 3.77 -16.81 0.10
N ILE A 132 3.22 -17.93 0.56
CA ILE A 132 2.90 -18.18 1.97
C ILE A 132 3.94 -19.11 2.57
N ILE A 133 4.71 -18.61 3.54
CA ILE A 133 5.77 -19.32 4.24
C ILE A 133 5.37 -19.48 5.71
N GLY A 134 5.27 -20.72 6.19
CA GLY A 134 4.75 -20.98 7.53
C GLY A 134 5.42 -22.12 8.29
N ASP A 135 5.22 -22.13 9.61
CA ASP A 135 5.67 -23.16 10.55
C ASP A 135 4.53 -24.11 11.02
N SER A 136 4.71 -24.77 12.17
CA SER A 136 3.74 -25.67 12.78
C SER A 136 2.40 -25.02 13.11
N THR A 137 2.38 -23.71 13.34
CA THR A 137 1.18 -22.98 13.72
C THR A 137 0.23 -22.78 12.55
N SER A 138 0.77 -22.58 11.34
CA SER A 138 0.00 -22.45 10.09
C SER A 138 -0.15 -23.78 9.34
N ALA A 139 0.56 -24.83 9.74
CA ALA A 139 0.46 -26.16 9.12
C ALA A 139 -0.96 -26.74 9.06
N ALA A 140 -1.90 -26.27 9.89
CA ALA A 140 -3.31 -26.64 9.76
C ALA A 140 -3.93 -26.23 8.41
N LEU A 141 -3.44 -25.16 7.76
CA LEU A 141 -3.82 -24.76 6.40
C LEU A 141 -3.45 -25.83 5.35
N ARG A 142 -2.40 -26.63 5.62
CA ARG A 142 -2.00 -27.75 4.75
C ARG A 142 -3.05 -28.85 4.69
N TRP A 143 -3.72 -29.11 5.81
CA TRP A 143 -4.57 -30.29 6.00
C TRP A 143 -6.05 -30.01 5.93
N THR A 144 -6.44 -28.75 6.18
CA THR A 144 -7.85 -28.37 6.26
C THR A 144 -8.37 -28.08 4.86
N ASP A 145 -9.33 -28.88 4.43
CA ASP A 145 -10.20 -28.52 3.32
C ASP A 145 -11.29 -27.60 3.87
N GLU A 146 -11.30 -26.33 3.44
CA GLU A 146 -12.08 -25.25 4.07
C GLU A 146 -13.61 -25.43 4.00
N ALA A 147 -14.09 -26.41 3.22
CA ALA A 147 -15.48 -26.82 3.29
C ALA A 147 -15.63 -28.29 3.72
N ASN A 148 -16.18 -28.45 4.92
CA ASN A 148 -16.92 -29.63 5.30
C ASN A 148 -18.17 -29.74 4.42
N ASN A 149 -17.98 -30.27 3.23
CA ASN A 149 -18.95 -31.03 2.42
C ASN A 149 -20.34 -30.41 2.15
N ASN A 150 -20.53 -29.08 2.08
CA ASN A 150 -21.81 -28.55 1.58
C ASN A 150 -21.94 -27.07 1.13
N SER A 151 -20.89 -26.36 0.72
CA SER A 151 -21.04 -25.10 -0.06
C SER A 151 -19.69 -24.48 -0.44
N ALA A 152 -19.51 -24.20 -1.74
CA ALA A 152 -18.80 -23.10 -2.41
C ALA A 152 -17.70 -22.23 -1.72
N ARG A 153 -17.01 -22.69 -0.67
CA ARG A 153 -16.04 -21.89 0.12
C ARG A 153 -14.57 -22.28 -0.07
N TYR A 154 -14.24 -23.13 -1.04
CA TYR A 154 -12.94 -23.85 -1.09
C TYR A 154 -11.72 -23.02 -1.53
N ASP A 155 -11.81 -21.69 -1.59
CA ASP A 155 -10.76 -20.87 -2.18
C ASP A 155 -10.67 -19.44 -1.64
N ILE A 156 -10.80 -19.26 -0.32
CA ILE A 156 -10.92 -17.92 0.30
C ILE A 156 -9.83 -16.96 -0.21
N MET A 157 -8.59 -17.42 -0.32
CA MET A 157 -7.49 -16.61 -0.87
C MET A 157 -7.27 -16.79 -2.38
N GLY A 158 -7.42 -18.00 -2.93
CA GLY A 158 -7.12 -18.24 -4.35
C GLY A 158 -8.23 -17.82 -5.32
N THR A 159 -9.37 -17.33 -4.82
CA THR A 159 -10.32 -16.53 -5.63
C THR A 159 -9.74 -15.20 -6.12
N THR A 160 -8.66 -14.70 -5.49
CA THR A 160 -8.06 -13.40 -5.82
C THR A 160 -6.56 -13.49 -6.10
N TYR A 161 -5.85 -14.43 -5.48
CA TYR A 161 -4.38 -14.53 -5.57
C TYR A 161 -3.93 -15.87 -6.13
N ASP A 162 -2.86 -15.88 -6.93
CA ASP A 162 -2.14 -17.14 -7.17
C ASP A 162 -1.24 -17.41 -5.95
N LEU A 163 -1.31 -18.60 -5.38
CA LEU A 163 -0.69 -18.88 -4.09
C LEU A 163 0.47 -19.85 -4.25
N LYS A 164 1.68 -19.43 -3.84
CA LYS A 164 2.84 -20.30 -3.69
C LYS A 164 2.95 -20.73 -2.24
N TRP A 165 2.72 -22.01 -1.97
CA TRP A 165 2.64 -22.51 -0.61
C TRP A 165 3.95 -23.15 -0.18
N ALA A 166 4.42 -22.76 1.00
CA ALA A 166 5.51 -23.41 1.71
C ALA A 166 5.18 -23.37 3.21
N VAL A 167 4.25 -24.20 3.67
CA VAL A 167 3.75 -24.14 5.06
C VAL A 167 3.99 -25.47 5.72
N GLU A 168 4.99 -25.56 6.60
CA GLU A 168 5.46 -26.84 7.13
C GLU A 168 5.76 -26.79 8.62
N SER A 169 5.36 -27.87 9.30
CA SER A 169 5.64 -28.00 10.73
C SER A 169 7.13 -27.94 11.01
N CYS A 170 7.51 -27.38 12.16
CA CYS A 170 8.90 -27.27 12.63
C CYS A 170 9.80 -26.28 11.86
N ARG A 171 9.26 -25.47 10.93
CA ARG A 171 10.05 -24.51 10.17
C ARG A 171 10.52 -23.34 11.05
N ARG A 172 11.84 -23.12 11.03
CA ARG A 172 12.49 -21.95 11.61
C ARG A 172 12.80 -20.89 10.58
N LEU A 173 13.11 -19.69 11.02
CA LEU A 173 13.42 -18.56 10.14
C LEU A 173 14.78 -18.69 9.44
N VAL A 174 15.84 -18.96 10.19
CA VAL A 174 17.22 -19.01 9.66
C VAL A 174 17.96 -20.26 10.12
N ASN A 175 17.88 -20.56 11.43
CA ASN A 175 18.55 -21.71 12.01
C ASN A 175 17.93 -23.02 11.52
N THR A 176 18.72 -24.10 11.49
CA THR A 176 18.24 -25.44 11.13
C THR A 176 16.93 -25.77 11.85
N SER A 177 15.92 -26.09 11.05
CA SER A 177 14.59 -26.48 11.50
C SER A 177 14.61 -27.80 12.26
N CYS A 178 13.58 -28.08 13.07
CA CYS A 178 13.60 -29.24 13.95
C CYS A 178 13.29 -30.57 13.22
N ALA A 179 13.95 -31.64 13.66
CA ALA A 179 13.63 -33.02 13.27
C ALA A 179 12.65 -33.63 14.28
N GLY A 180 11.43 -33.98 13.85
CA GLY A 180 10.57 -34.93 14.56
C GLY A 180 9.35 -34.40 15.35
N ARG A 181 8.46 -33.58 14.74
CA ARG A 181 7.16 -33.24 15.39
C ARG A 181 5.88 -33.51 14.57
N THR A 182 5.98 -34.03 13.35
CA THR A 182 4.82 -34.64 12.67
C THR A 182 4.77 -36.09 13.10
N GLY A 183 3.66 -36.55 13.69
CA GLY A 183 3.54 -37.83 14.39
C GLY A 183 4.02 -39.08 13.64
N SER A 184 3.90 -40.23 14.31
CA SER A 184 4.45 -41.58 14.02
C SER A 184 4.28 -42.18 12.61
N TYR A 185 3.73 -41.43 11.65
CA TYR A 185 3.26 -41.89 10.36
C TYR A 185 4.33 -41.98 9.26
N LEU A 186 5.56 -41.46 9.42
CA LEU A 186 6.55 -41.49 8.33
C LEU A 186 8.00 -41.75 8.82
N ALA A 187 8.44 -43.01 8.77
CA ALA A 187 9.86 -43.31 8.90
C ALA A 187 10.65 -42.65 7.74
N GLY A 188 11.55 -41.70 8.03
CA GLY A 188 12.38 -41.00 7.03
C GLY A 188 12.09 -39.50 6.83
N HIS A 189 11.57 -38.80 7.83
CA HIS A 189 11.20 -37.37 7.75
C HIS A 189 12.28 -36.45 7.18
N ILE A 190 11.92 -35.68 6.15
CA ILE A 190 12.73 -34.59 5.59
C ILE A 190 12.62 -33.40 6.54
N VAL A 191 13.74 -32.85 7.02
CA VAL A 191 13.71 -31.61 7.82
C VAL A 191 13.34 -30.44 6.90
N PRO A 192 12.33 -29.62 7.20
CA PRO A 192 11.97 -28.52 6.32
C PRO A 192 13.12 -27.52 6.22
N VAL A 193 13.32 -26.98 5.02
CA VAL A 193 14.27 -25.88 4.82
C VAL A 193 13.75 -24.65 5.56
N SER A 194 14.63 -23.97 6.28
CA SER A 194 14.29 -22.77 7.05
C SER A 194 13.97 -21.60 6.11
N VAL A 195 13.22 -20.60 6.56
CA VAL A 195 12.66 -19.54 5.69
C VAL A 195 13.70 -18.88 4.79
N LEU A 196 14.77 -18.31 5.35
CA LEU A 196 15.79 -17.63 4.56
C LEU A 196 16.55 -18.57 3.60
N PRO A 197 17.04 -19.75 4.04
CA PRO A 197 17.58 -20.74 3.12
C PRO A 197 16.61 -21.16 2.01
N LEU A 198 15.31 -21.29 2.30
CA LEU A 198 14.30 -21.66 1.30
C LEU A 198 14.16 -20.56 0.24
N MET A 199 14.04 -19.31 0.66
CA MET A 199 14.00 -18.14 -0.23
C MET A 199 15.22 -18.07 -1.14
N LYS A 200 16.42 -18.36 -0.60
CA LYS A 200 17.68 -18.33 -1.35
C LYS A 200 17.94 -19.53 -2.26
N THR A 201 17.18 -20.62 -2.11
CA THR A 201 17.42 -21.87 -2.82
C THR A 201 16.19 -22.25 -3.65
N SER A 202 15.32 -23.10 -3.12
CA SER A 202 14.17 -23.64 -3.85
C SER A 202 13.19 -22.57 -4.33
N MET A 203 13.19 -21.37 -3.73
CA MET A 203 12.33 -20.26 -4.14
C MET A 203 13.12 -19.08 -4.73
N SER A 204 14.41 -19.23 -5.05
CA SER A 204 15.23 -18.15 -5.60
C SER A 204 14.72 -17.69 -6.96
N GLY A 205 14.38 -16.41 -7.08
CA GLY A 205 13.76 -15.84 -8.28
C GLY A 205 12.31 -16.29 -8.49
N GLN A 206 11.70 -16.93 -7.49
CA GLN A 206 10.37 -17.52 -7.57
C GLN A 206 9.43 -17.04 -6.47
N LEU A 207 9.82 -16.06 -5.64
CA LEU A 207 8.87 -15.41 -4.74
C LEU A 207 7.77 -14.69 -5.55
N GLY A 208 6.57 -14.58 -4.96
CA GLY A 208 5.47 -13.81 -5.54
C GLY A 208 5.64 -12.30 -5.34
N ASP A 209 4.68 -11.53 -5.83
CA ASP A 209 4.57 -10.09 -5.63
C ASP A 209 4.50 -9.70 -4.15
N ALA A 210 3.97 -10.61 -3.32
CA ALA A 210 3.97 -10.49 -1.87
C ALA A 210 4.42 -11.80 -1.19
N VAL A 211 4.92 -11.69 0.04
CA VAL A 211 5.27 -12.82 0.89
C VAL A 211 4.52 -12.71 2.22
N VAL A 212 3.83 -13.78 2.63
CA VAL A 212 3.25 -13.93 3.96
C VAL A 212 4.17 -14.84 4.79
N ILE A 213 4.58 -14.37 5.97
CA ILE A 213 5.41 -15.11 6.91
C ILE A 213 4.63 -15.38 8.18
N MET A 214 4.38 -16.66 8.45
CA MET A 214 3.84 -17.18 9.70
C MET A 214 4.77 -18.29 10.23
N ALA A 215 6.03 -17.91 10.44
CA ALA A 215 7.07 -18.77 10.98
C ALA A 215 7.85 -18.03 12.07
N GLY A 216 8.39 -18.78 13.03
CA GLY A 216 9.25 -18.26 14.10
C GLY A 216 8.79 -18.64 15.51
N TYR A 217 7.69 -19.41 15.65
CA TYR A 217 7.28 -19.95 16.95
C TYR A 217 8.31 -20.95 17.48
N ASP A 218 9.07 -21.59 16.59
CA ASP A 218 10.13 -22.54 16.90
C ASP A 218 11.53 -21.88 17.11
N ASP A 219 11.61 -20.54 17.07
CA ASP A 219 12.83 -19.75 17.24
C ASP A 219 12.93 -19.10 18.63
N TYR A 220 14.13 -19.12 19.23
CA TYR A 220 14.39 -18.44 20.52
C TYR A 220 14.44 -16.91 20.40
N SER A 221 14.82 -16.40 19.23
CA SER A 221 14.84 -14.98 18.89
C SER A 221 14.72 -14.82 17.39
N ILE A 222 14.00 -13.79 16.95
CA ILE A 222 13.87 -13.43 15.53
C ILE A 222 14.52 -12.09 15.19
N ALA A 223 15.03 -11.35 16.18
CA ALA A 223 15.48 -9.98 15.97
C ALA A 223 16.57 -9.87 14.90
N SER A 224 17.54 -10.81 14.91
CA SER A 224 18.62 -10.88 13.93
C SER A 224 18.23 -11.56 12.62
N THR A 225 17.04 -12.16 12.53
CA THR A 225 16.60 -12.88 11.32
C THR A 225 15.71 -12.04 10.42
N ILE A 226 15.07 -11.00 10.95
CA ILE A 226 14.16 -10.11 10.20
C ILE A 226 14.89 -9.43 9.04
N ASP A 227 15.98 -8.70 9.32
CA ASP A 227 16.65 -7.89 8.29
C ASP A 227 17.18 -8.73 7.11
N PRO A 228 17.82 -9.90 7.32
CA PRO A 228 18.22 -10.78 6.22
C PRO A 228 17.05 -11.32 5.37
N ILE A 229 15.91 -11.64 6.00
CA ILE A 229 14.71 -12.13 5.30
C ILE A 229 14.08 -11.01 4.48
N MET A 230 13.96 -9.81 5.06
CA MET A 230 13.43 -8.64 4.36
C MET A 230 14.32 -8.22 3.20
N ALA A 231 15.64 -8.27 3.37
CA ALA A 231 16.60 -8.00 2.30
C ALA A 231 16.47 -9.01 1.15
N GLU A 232 16.31 -10.30 1.45
CA GLU A 232 16.11 -11.34 0.44
C GLU A 232 14.80 -11.16 -0.32
N ALA A 233 13.70 -10.87 0.40
CA ALA A 233 12.41 -10.58 -0.23
C ALA A 233 12.52 -9.38 -1.18
N THR A 234 13.14 -8.30 -0.73
CA THR A 234 13.34 -7.08 -1.54
C THR A 234 14.22 -7.36 -2.75
N ALA A 235 15.29 -8.15 -2.60
CA ALA A 235 16.19 -8.53 -3.70
C ALA A 235 15.48 -9.35 -4.80
N GLN A 236 14.43 -10.09 -4.45
CA GLN A 236 13.61 -10.85 -5.39
C GLN A 236 12.38 -10.07 -5.90
N GLY A 237 12.27 -8.78 -5.61
CA GLY A 237 11.19 -7.92 -6.12
C GLY A 237 9.88 -7.99 -5.34
N VAL A 238 9.89 -8.55 -4.12
CA VAL A 238 8.68 -8.63 -3.28
C VAL A 238 8.24 -7.22 -2.85
N SER A 239 7.04 -6.82 -3.26
CA SER A 239 6.47 -5.49 -2.99
C SER A 239 6.03 -5.31 -1.54
N LYS A 240 5.52 -6.38 -0.90
CA LYS A 240 5.08 -6.39 0.50
C LYS A 240 5.41 -7.71 1.18
N VAL A 241 5.94 -7.63 2.40
CA VAL A 241 6.10 -8.78 3.30
C VAL A 241 5.12 -8.64 4.44
N PHE A 242 4.13 -9.52 4.51
CA PHE A 242 3.17 -9.61 5.60
C PHE A 242 3.69 -10.56 6.64
N TRP A 243 4.09 -10.06 7.81
CA TRP A 243 4.59 -10.90 8.89
C TRP A 243 3.59 -10.93 10.03
N LEU A 244 3.06 -12.11 10.33
CA LEU A 244 2.10 -12.27 11.42
C LEU A 244 2.83 -12.21 12.75
N ASN A 245 2.33 -11.37 13.66
CA ASN A 245 2.83 -11.35 15.01
C ASN A 245 2.35 -12.61 15.79
N TYR A 246 3.04 -12.90 16.88
CA TYR A 246 2.94 -14.14 17.62
C TYR A 246 1.88 -14.04 18.71
N ARG A 247 0.95 -14.99 18.71
CA ARG A 247 -0.16 -15.08 19.65
C ARG A 247 0.37 -15.31 21.07
N LEU A 248 -0.02 -14.40 21.96
CA LEU A 248 0.26 -14.50 23.39
C LEU A 248 -0.95 -15.09 24.12
N THR A 249 -0.71 -16.01 25.06
CA THR A 249 -1.74 -16.59 25.92
C THR A 249 -1.23 -16.77 27.35
N SER A 250 -2.06 -16.40 28.33
CA SER A 250 -1.73 -16.55 29.76
C SER A 250 -2.05 -17.96 30.29
N THR A 251 -2.83 -18.74 29.54
CA THR A 251 -3.38 -20.02 30.03
C THR A 251 -2.51 -21.22 29.64
N TYR A 252 -1.73 -21.11 28.55
CA TYR A 252 -0.99 -22.24 27.98
C TYR A 252 0.43 -21.81 27.57
N ASN A 253 1.40 -22.74 27.65
CA ASN A 253 2.76 -22.50 27.15
C ASN A 253 3.49 -21.28 27.76
N ALA A 254 3.28 -21.00 29.05
CA ALA A 254 3.87 -19.86 29.77
C ALA A 254 5.39 -19.72 29.57
N ALA A 255 6.11 -20.84 29.45
CA ALA A 255 7.55 -20.88 29.22
C ALA A 255 8.00 -20.22 27.89
N TYR A 256 7.12 -20.14 26.88
CA TYR A 256 7.45 -19.59 25.56
C TYR A 256 6.93 -18.16 25.34
N GLN A 257 6.02 -17.67 26.20
CA GLN A 257 5.41 -16.35 26.07
C GLN A 257 6.43 -15.21 26.10
N GLY A 258 7.53 -15.39 26.84
CA GLY A 258 8.63 -14.44 26.88
C GLY A 258 9.31 -14.26 25.53
N TYR A 259 9.50 -15.33 24.76
CA TYR A 259 10.07 -15.26 23.41
C TYR A 259 9.10 -14.55 22.46
N TYR A 260 7.83 -14.92 22.44
CA TYR A 260 6.83 -14.31 21.55
C TYR A 260 6.61 -12.82 21.83
N THR A 261 6.71 -12.41 23.10
CA THR A 261 6.67 -10.98 23.47
C THR A 261 7.86 -10.24 22.86
N GLN A 262 9.06 -10.81 22.93
CA GLN A 262 10.26 -10.24 22.31
C GLN A 262 10.17 -10.25 20.77
N HIS A 263 9.63 -11.31 20.18
CA HIS A 263 9.42 -11.41 18.73
C HIS A 263 8.46 -10.33 18.23
N ASN A 264 7.34 -10.12 18.91
CA ASN A 264 6.38 -9.06 18.58
C ASN A 264 7.02 -7.68 18.65
N ALA A 265 7.79 -7.41 19.70
CA ALA A 265 8.52 -6.15 19.85
C ALA A 265 9.56 -5.96 18.73
N ALA A 266 10.25 -7.03 18.33
CA ALA A 266 11.23 -7.00 17.24
C ALA A 266 10.58 -6.71 15.88
N LEU A 267 9.42 -7.30 15.58
CA LEU A 267 8.64 -7.02 14.38
C LEU A 267 8.16 -5.57 14.33
N GLU A 268 7.61 -5.05 15.43
CA GLU A 268 7.17 -3.65 15.48
C GLU A 268 8.33 -2.68 15.29
N ALA A 269 9.47 -2.94 15.93
CA ALA A 269 10.68 -2.13 15.73
C ALA A 269 11.23 -2.19 14.30
N ALA A 270 10.97 -3.27 13.55
CA ALA A 270 11.46 -3.44 12.19
C ALA A 270 10.71 -2.60 11.15
N LYS A 271 9.45 -2.22 11.40
CA LYS A 271 8.63 -1.41 10.47
C LYS A 271 9.27 -0.06 10.10
N VAL A 272 10.04 0.50 11.02
CA VAL A 272 10.79 1.75 10.79
C VAL A 272 11.91 1.55 9.77
N ARG A 273 12.54 0.37 9.77
CA ARG A 273 13.65 0.02 8.87
C ARG A 273 13.16 -0.52 7.52
N TRP A 274 12.00 -1.18 7.51
CA TRP A 274 11.44 -1.85 6.34
C TRP A 274 10.04 -1.34 6.01
N PRO A 275 9.92 -0.35 5.12
CA PRO A 275 8.63 0.25 4.78
C PRO A 275 7.68 -0.70 4.02
N ASN A 276 8.21 -1.76 3.41
CA ASN A 276 7.45 -2.84 2.78
C ASN A 276 7.08 -3.98 3.75
N LEU A 277 7.48 -3.91 5.04
CA LEU A 277 7.05 -4.83 6.08
C LEU A 277 5.69 -4.41 6.65
N VAL A 278 4.70 -5.28 6.51
CA VAL A 278 3.38 -5.15 7.13
C VAL A 278 3.27 -6.17 8.25
N VAL A 279 3.26 -5.70 9.50
CA VAL A 279 3.03 -6.59 10.65
C VAL A 279 1.53 -6.79 10.83
N LEU A 280 1.07 -8.03 10.65
CA LEU A 280 -0.32 -8.41 10.83
C LEU A 280 -0.58 -8.82 12.27
N ASP A 281 -1.55 -8.17 12.92
CA ASP A 281 -1.88 -8.38 14.34
C ASP A 281 -2.75 -9.63 14.60
N TRP A 282 -2.18 -10.80 14.32
CA TRP A 282 -2.80 -12.09 14.62
C TRP A 282 -3.03 -12.31 16.13
N ASN A 283 -2.12 -11.81 16.97
CA ASN A 283 -2.23 -11.84 18.43
C ASN A 283 -3.45 -11.06 18.93
N GLY A 284 -3.62 -9.81 18.52
CA GLY A 284 -4.78 -9.00 18.88
C GLY A 284 -6.07 -9.57 18.31
N TYR A 285 -6.06 -9.96 17.02
CA TYR A 285 -7.23 -10.54 16.34
C TYR A 285 -7.76 -11.79 17.06
N THR A 286 -6.86 -12.69 17.47
CA THR A 286 -7.25 -13.93 18.16
C THR A 286 -7.64 -13.71 19.62
N LYS A 287 -7.07 -12.71 20.31
CA LYS A 287 -7.44 -12.34 21.68
C LYS A 287 -8.80 -11.65 21.78
N ALA A 288 -9.17 -10.89 20.74
CA ALA A 288 -10.45 -10.21 20.67
C ALA A 288 -11.65 -11.19 20.54
N GLN A 289 -11.38 -12.45 20.16
CA GLN A 289 -12.41 -13.47 20.04
C GLN A 289 -12.93 -13.93 21.40
N THR A 290 -14.18 -14.40 21.42
CA THR A 290 -14.77 -14.99 22.63
C THR A 290 -13.98 -16.23 23.09
N TYR A 291 -14.04 -16.55 24.38
CA TYR A 291 -13.35 -17.72 24.94
C TYR A 291 -13.76 -19.03 24.23
N SER A 292 -15.04 -19.23 23.93
CA SER A 292 -15.53 -20.40 23.20
C SER A 292 -15.00 -20.46 21.76
N THR A 293 -14.91 -19.33 21.07
CA THR A 293 -14.28 -19.23 19.75
C THR A 293 -12.80 -19.62 19.82
N GLN A 294 -12.07 -19.10 20.80
CA GLN A 294 -10.65 -19.45 20.98
C GLN A 294 -10.46 -20.95 21.25
N GLN A 295 -11.33 -21.58 22.05
CA GLN A 295 -11.31 -23.04 22.27
C GLN A 295 -11.66 -23.85 21.01
N ALA A 296 -12.50 -23.31 20.13
CA ALA A 296 -12.81 -23.92 18.84
C ALA A 296 -11.68 -23.77 17.82
N TRP A 297 -10.89 -22.70 17.92
CA TRP A 297 -9.81 -22.40 16.98
C TRP A 297 -8.49 -23.07 17.32
N PHE A 298 -8.16 -23.28 18.60
CA PHE A 298 -6.86 -23.77 19.01
C PHE A 298 -6.92 -25.12 19.75
N TYR A 299 -5.84 -25.91 19.64
CA TYR A 299 -5.61 -27.06 20.50
C TYR A 299 -5.31 -26.61 21.94
N THR A 300 -5.20 -27.58 22.85
CA THR A 300 -4.97 -27.33 24.28
C THR A 300 -3.62 -26.69 24.58
N ASP A 301 -2.70 -26.64 23.63
CA ASP A 301 -1.45 -25.88 23.75
C ASP A 301 -1.63 -24.37 23.47
N GLY A 302 -2.80 -23.96 22.98
CA GLY A 302 -3.16 -22.57 22.73
C GLY A 302 -2.40 -21.92 21.56
N ILE A 303 -1.71 -22.69 20.72
CA ILE A 303 -0.93 -22.13 19.59
C ILE A 303 -1.30 -22.86 18.30
N HIS A 304 -1.38 -24.19 18.32
CA HIS A 304 -1.69 -24.94 17.11
C HIS A 304 -3.18 -24.83 16.79
N MET A 305 -3.48 -24.56 15.53
CA MET A 305 -4.85 -24.35 15.09
C MET A 305 -5.56 -25.67 14.78
N ARG A 306 -6.83 -25.74 15.16
CA ARG A 306 -7.83 -26.68 14.65
C ARG A 306 -8.31 -26.22 13.27
N PRO A 307 -9.05 -27.05 12.52
CA PRO A 307 -9.62 -26.66 11.22
C PRO A 307 -10.35 -25.31 11.20
N ALA A 308 -11.18 -25.03 12.21
CA ALA A 308 -11.89 -23.74 12.30
C ALA A 308 -10.94 -22.53 12.48
N GLY A 309 -9.81 -22.72 13.18
CA GLY A 309 -8.79 -21.68 13.32
C GLY A 309 -8.01 -21.46 12.03
N ALA A 310 -7.73 -22.53 11.27
CA ALA A 310 -7.11 -22.44 9.95
C ALA A 310 -8.00 -21.66 8.96
N THR A 311 -9.31 -21.93 8.93
CA THR A 311 -10.25 -21.15 8.12
C THR A 311 -10.26 -19.67 8.52
N ALA A 312 -10.31 -19.38 9.83
CA ALA A 312 -10.27 -18.00 10.31
C ALA A 312 -8.96 -17.28 9.96
N LEU A 313 -7.83 -17.99 9.96
CA LEU A 313 -6.56 -17.44 9.48
C LEU A 313 -6.63 -17.10 7.99
N ALA A 314 -7.17 -17.98 7.14
CA ALA A 314 -7.30 -17.71 5.71
C ALA A 314 -8.20 -16.48 5.43
N GLU A 315 -9.31 -16.33 6.16
CA GLU A 315 -10.17 -15.15 6.09
C GLU A 315 -9.44 -13.88 6.55
N TYR A 316 -8.71 -13.97 7.66
CA TYR A 316 -7.91 -12.86 8.17
C TYR A 316 -6.84 -12.42 7.16
N LEU A 317 -6.10 -13.37 6.57
CA LEU A 317 -5.12 -13.08 5.53
C LEU A 317 -5.79 -12.43 4.31
N LYS A 318 -6.91 -12.97 3.83
CA LYS A 318 -7.64 -12.43 2.68
C LYS A 318 -8.01 -10.96 2.87
N VAL A 319 -8.65 -10.63 4.00
CA VAL A 319 -9.06 -9.25 4.31
C VAL A 319 -7.85 -8.30 4.31
N ASN A 320 -6.73 -8.72 4.89
CA ASN A 320 -5.54 -7.88 4.97
C ASN A 320 -4.81 -7.75 3.63
N LEU A 321 -4.77 -8.82 2.82
CA LEU A 321 -4.19 -8.78 1.48
C LEU A 321 -5.04 -7.88 0.56
N ASP A 322 -6.37 -7.98 0.61
CA ASP A 322 -7.26 -7.13 -0.19
C ASP A 322 -7.14 -5.66 0.19
N ALA A 323 -7.15 -5.36 1.50
CA ALA A 323 -6.98 -4.01 2.01
C ALA A 323 -5.60 -3.41 1.68
N SER A 324 -4.62 -4.25 1.32
CA SER A 324 -3.29 -3.80 0.97
C SER A 324 -3.18 -3.28 -0.47
N GLY A 325 -4.21 -3.44 -1.29
CA GLY A 325 -4.22 -2.97 -2.69
C GLY A 325 -3.45 -3.87 -3.66
N LEU A 326 -2.78 -4.94 -3.20
CA LEU A 326 -1.93 -5.83 -4.01
C LEU A 326 -2.55 -6.36 -5.32
N ALA A 327 -3.87 -6.43 -5.42
CA ALA A 327 -4.60 -6.89 -6.60
C ALA A 327 -4.98 -5.76 -7.60
N ALA A 328 -4.74 -4.49 -7.28
CA ALA A 328 -5.31 -3.36 -8.03
C ALA A 328 -4.45 -2.88 -9.21
N CYS A 329 -3.38 -3.59 -9.60
CA CYS A 329 -2.38 -3.07 -10.55
C CYS A 329 -2.09 -4.00 -11.71
N THR A 330 -3.16 -4.43 -12.38
CA THR A 330 -3.01 -5.40 -13.45
C THR A 330 -3.18 -4.78 -14.83
N PRO A 331 -2.26 -5.06 -15.77
CA PRO A 331 -2.56 -5.04 -17.20
C PRO A 331 -3.89 -5.76 -17.54
N GLY A 332 -4.89 -5.04 -18.04
CA GLY A 332 -6.20 -5.58 -18.45
C GLY A 332 -7.40 -5.17 -17.60
N GLN A 333 -7.22 -4.40 -16.52
CA GLN A 333 -8.33 -3.63 -15.94
C GLN A 333 -8.75 -2.52 -16.91
N ALA A 334 -10.02 -2.12 -16.86
CA ALA A 334 -10.50 -0.96 -17.62
C ALA A 334 -9.61 0.24 -17.23
N GLN A 335 -8.98 0.85 -18.25
CA GLN A 335 -8.13 2.01 -18.08
C GLN A 335 -8.83 3.20 -18.73
N ALA A 336 -9.22 4.16 -17.91
CA ALA A 336 -9.80 5.41 -18.34
C ALA A 336 -8.73 6.36 -18.90
N GLY A 337 -9.18 7.33 -19.69
CA GLY A 337 -8.35 8.39 -20.23
C GLY A 337 -7.71 8.10 -21.59
N THR A 338 -7.35 9.18 -22.27
CA THR A 338 -6.73 9.16 -23.60
C THR A 338 -5.21 9.14 -23.49
N PRO A 339 -4.48 8.46 -24.41
CA PRO A 339 -3.01 8.50 -24.40
C PRO A 339 -2.49 9.92 -24.56
N ASP A 340 -1.57 10.32 -23.69
CA ASP A 340 -0.94 11.64 -23.70
C ASP A 340 0.60 11.49 -23.68
N PRO A 341 1.21 11.27 -24.85
CA PRO A 341 2.66 11.08 -24.96
C PRO A 341 3.46 12.39 -24.95
N THR A 342 2.79 13.53 -25.05
CA THR A 342 3.43 14.83 -25.29
C THR A 342 3.41 15.70 -24.05
N THR A 343 4.54 16.29 -23.72
CA THR A 343 4.61 17.47 -22.88
C THR A 343 4.95 18.66 -23.77
N GLY A 344 4.56 19.86 -23.36
CA GLY A 344 4.87 21.08 -24.10
C GLY A 344 4.48 22.32 -23.32
N ASP A 345 4.56 23.45 -24.00
CA ASP A 345 4.14 24.73 -23.44
C ASP A 345 2.61 24.80 -23.43
N PRO A 346 1.98 24.98 -22.25
CA PRO A 346 0.53 25.09 -22.17
C PRO A 346 0.04 26.36 -22.89
N GLU A 347 -1.26 26.41 -23.18
CA GLU A 347 -1.88 27.62 -23.74
C GLU A 347 -1.63 28.84 -22.86
N THR A 348 -1.55 30.02 -23.49
CA THR A 348 -1.31 31.27 -22.76
C THR A 348 -2.49 31.55 -21.82
N PRO A 349 -2.25 31.64 -20.49
CA PRO A 349 -3.33 31.84 -19.53
C PRO A 349 -3.98 33.22 -19.65
N PRO A 350 -5.19 33.39 -19.08
CA PRO A 350 -5.83 34.70 -18.92
C PRO A 350 -4.92 35.69 -18.18
N THR A 351 -4.95 36.96 -18.63
CA THR A 351 -4.16 38.03 -17.99
C THR A 351 -4.95 38.87 -16.98
N THR A 352 -6.25 38.64 -16.86
CA THR A 352 -7.13 39.39 -15.96
C THR A 352 -6.84 39.03 -14.51
N LEU A 353 -6.67 40.04 -13.66
CA LEU A 353 -6.58 39.85 -12.22
C LEU A 353 -7.97 39.54 -11.65
N THR A 354 -8.05 38.51 -10.84
CA THR A 354 -9.30 37.98 -10.28
C THR A 354 -9.15 37.66 -8.80
N GLY A 355 -10.26 37.63 -8.06
CA GLY A 355 -10.26 37.27 -6.65
C GLY A 355 -10.84 35.89 -6.43
N PHE A 356 -10.60 35.32 -5.25
CA PHE A 356 -11.08 34.01 -4.88
C PHE A 356 -12.57 34.03 -4.54
N THR A 357 -13.28 32.98 -4.92
CA THR A 357 -14.62 32.68 -4.44
C THR A 357 -14.63 31.21 -4.03
N GLY A 358 -14.87 30.95 -2.75
CA GLY A 358 -14.94 29.58 -2.24
C GLY A 358 -16.28 28.93 -2.58
N ILE A 359 -16.23 27.61 -2.76
CA ILE A 359 -17.37 26.76 -3.10
C ILE A 359 -17.48 25.70 -2.01
N GLU A 360 -18.71 25.39 -1.59
CA GLU A 360 -18.93 24.21 -0.74
C GLU A 360 -18.48 22.98 -1.54
N PRO A 361 -17.52 22.16 -1.06
CA PRO A 361 -16.86 21.19 -1.91
C PRO A 361 -17.81 20.24 -2.65
N THR A 362 -17.78 20.29 -3.97
CA THR A 362 -18.55 19.42 -4.88
C THR A 362 -17.65 18.35 -5.48
N ARG A 363 -18.19 17.16 -5.71
CA ARG A 363 -17.45 16.03 -6.30
C ARG A 363 -17.72 15.97 -7.80
N GLU A 364 -16.70 16.31 -8.57
CA GLU A 364 -16.78 16.40 -10.04
C GLU A 364 -16.40 15.08 -10.72
N LEU A 365 -15.45 14.35 -10.13
CA LEU A 365 -15.04 13.04 -10.64
C LEU A 365 -14.72 12.10 -9.49
N ASP A 366 -15.22 10.87 -9.61
CA ASP A 366 -14.68 9.72 -8.88
C ASP A 366 -14.66 8.51 -9.79
N THR A 367 -13.47 8.19 -10.28
CA THR A 367 -13.25 7.09 -11.24
C THR A 367 -13.74 5.73 -10.74
N ARG A 368 -13.98 5.57 -9.43
CA ARG A 368 -14.48 4.33 -8.82
C ARG A 368 -15.98 4.13 -8.99
N PHE A 369 -16.75 5.19 -9.29
CA PHE A 369 -18.21 5.15 -9.31
C PHE A 369 -18.79 5.83 -10.55
N VAL A 370 -19.74 5.14 -11.21
CA VAL A 370 -20.42 5.65 -12.42
C VAL A 370 -21.19 6.95 -12.18
N GLU A 371 -21.71 7.14 -10.96
CA GLU A 371 -22.50 8.33 -10.60
C GLU A 371 -21.70 9.64 -10.58
N TYR A 372 -20.37 9.58 -10.53
CA TYR A 372 -19.48 10.74 -10.59
C TYR A 372 -18.60 10.71 -11.85
N GLY A 373 -19.16 10.32 -13.00
CA GLY A 373 -18.43 10.27 -14.28
C GLY A 373 -17.34 9.20 -14.38
N GLY A 374 -17.27 8.27 -13.41
CA GLY A 374 -16.31 7.18 -13.37
C GLY A 374 -16.87 5.81 -13.79
N GLY A 375 -16.33 4.74 -13.21
CA GLY A 375 -16.75 3.35 -13.46
C GLY A 375 -15.97 2.62 -14.55
N ASP A 376 -15.16 3.34 -15.32
CA ASP A 376 -14.28 2.81 -16.37
C ASP A 376 -12.90 2.36 -15.85
N GLY A 377 -12.76 2.25 -14.52
CA GLY A 377 -11.54 1.79 -13.85
C GLY A 377 -10.52 2.89 -13.56
N MET A 378 -9.25 2.51 -13.38
CA MET A 378 -8.19 3.47 -13.06
C MET A 378 -7.82 4.32 -14.27
N VAL A 379 -7.36 5.55 -14.07
CA VAL A 379 -6.68 6.28 -15.14
C VAL A 379 -5.36 5.56 -15.42
N GLY A 380 -5.13 5.19 -16.68
CA GLY A 380 -3.95 4.41 -17.06
C GLY A 380 -2.63 5.20 -16.99
N ALA A 381 -1.51 4.48 -17.01
CA ALA A 381 -0.19 5.11 -17.14
C ALA A 381 -0.09 5.90 -18.45
N GLY A 382 0.38 7.15 -18.38
CA GLY A 382 0.52 7.98 -19.56
C GLY A 382 -0.82 8.44 -20.15
N ARG A 383 -1.90 8.44 -19.35
CA ARG A 383 -3.24 8.81 -19.78
C ARG A 383 -3.69 10.12 -19.15
N THR A 384 -4.53 10.86 -19.88
CA THR A 384 -5.19 12.07 -19.43
C THR A 384 -6.70 11.85 -19.41
N VAL A 385 -7.35 12.29 -18.33
CA VAL A 385 -8.81 12.36 -18.23
C VAL A 385 -9.25 13.82 -18.25
N GLU A 386 -10.32 14.10 -18.97
CA GLU A 386 -11.01 15.40 -18.95
C GLU A 386 -12.07 15.38 -17.84
N VAL A 387 -12.15 16.47 -17.08
CA VAL A 387 -13.11 16.67 -15.99
C VAL A 387 -13.89 17.93 -16.30
N ASP A 388 -15.19 17.77 -16.55
CA ASP A 388 -16.12 18.87 -16.77
C ASP A 388 -16.50 19.48 -15.41
N LEU A 389 -16.23 20.77 -15.22
CA LEU A 389 -16.58 21.53 -14.01
C LEU A 389 -17.76 22.47 -14.26
N SER A 390 -18.30 22.54 -15.48
CA SER A 390 -19.18 23.62 -15.93
C SER A 390 -20.50 23.74 -15.16
N ALA A 391 -20.94 22.67 -14.49
CA ALA A 391 -22.13 22.67 -13.67
C ALA A 391 -21.97 23.50 -12.38
N ASP A 392 -20.79 23.43 -11.75
CA ASP A 392 -20.51 24.00 -10.42
C ASP A 392 -19.46 25.13 -10.46
N LEU A 393 -18.76 25.31 -11.59
CA LEU A 393 -17.80 26.39 -11.79
C LEU A 393 -18.51 27.73 -12.01
N PRO A 394 -18.16 28.80 -11.25
CA PRO A 394 -18.77 30.12 -11.43
C PRO A 394 -18.51 30.69 -12.83
N ALA A 395 -19.48 31.46 -13.34
CA ALA A 395 -19.33 32.16 -14.61
C ALA A 395 -18.11 33.11 -14.58
N GLU A 396 -17.44 33.22 -15.73
CA GLU A 396 -16.25 34.06 -15.91
C GLU A 396 -15.04 33.67 -15.04
N ALA A 397 -15.05 32.47 -14.44
CA ALA A 397 -13.86 31.94 -13.78
C ALA A 397 -12.66 31.96 -14.73
N THR A 398 -11.50 32.36 -14.22
CA THR A 398 -10.22 32.34 -14.95
C THR A 398 -9.36 31.17 -14.51
N ALA A 399 -9.59 30.64 -13.31
CA ALA A 399 -8.97 29.42 -12.79
C ALA A 399 -9.90 28.70 -11.81
N ALA A 400 -9.86 27.37 -11.85
CA ALA A 400 -10.51 26.49 -10.88
C ALA A 400 -9.52 26.13 -9.76
N VAL A 401 -10.05 25.96 -8.54
CA VAL A 401 -9.32 25.44 -7.40
C VAL A 401 -9.91 24.07 -7.05
N VAL A 402 -9.12 23.03 -7.29
CA VAL A 402 -9.55 21.64 -7.12
C VAL A 402 -8.66 20.90 -6.13
N ASN A 403 -9.26 20.03 -5.34
CA ASN A 403 -8.56 19.03 -4.57
C ASN A 403 -8.54 17.71 -5.36
N VAL A 404 -7.36 17.22 -5.70
CA VAL A 404 -7.17 16.01 -6.48
C VAL A 404 -6.53 14.94 -5.63
N THR A 405 -7.16 13.76 -5.59
CA THR A 405 -6.67 12.60 -4.83
C THR A 405 -6.31 11.47 -5.77
N ALA A 406 -5.03 11.07 -5.77
CA ALA A 406 -4.59 9.79 -6.32
C ALA A 406 -4.91 8.69 -5.31
N VAL A 407 -5.80 7.78 -5.66
CA VAL A 407 -6.27 6.67 -4.81
C VAL A 407 -5.62 5.37 -5.27
N THR A 408 -4.99 4.68 -4.31
CA THR A 408 -4.32 3.38 -4.52
C THR A 408 -3.45 3.34 -5.79
N PRO A 409 -2.51 4.28 -5.97
CA PRO A 409 -1.63 4.28 -7.14
C PRO A 409 -0.76 3.02 -7.19
N CYS A 410 -0.44 2.55 -8.39
CA CYS A 410 0.26 1.28 -8.57
C CYS A 410 1.76 1.34 -8.30
N SER A 411 2.38 2.43 -8.72
CA SER A 411 3.80 2.69 -8.57
C SER A 411 4.02 4.10 -8.01
N ARG A 412 5.29 4.46 -7.83
CA ARG A 412 5.65 5.88 -7.66
C ARG A 412 5.26 6.64 -8.92
N GLY A 413 4.65 7.80 -8.75
CA GLY A 413 4.16 8.58 -9.88
C GLY A 413 3.70 9.97 -9.47
N TYR A 414 3.04 10.64 -10.41
CA TYR A 414 2.51 11.97 -10.23
C TYR A 414 1.28 12.22 -11.10
N LEU A 415 0.48 13.19 -10.66
CA LEU A 415 -0.58 13.82 -11.43
C LEU A 415 -0.17 15.21 -11.89
N THR A 416 -0.55 15.56 -13.10
CA THR A 416 -0.49 16.94 -13.61
C THR A 416 -1.91 17.41 -13.87
N VAL A 417 -2.29 18.53 -13.27
CA VAL A 417 -3.60 19.18 -13.43
C VAL A 417 -3.40 20.44 -14.26
N PHE A 418 -4.12 20.58 -15.35
CA PHE A 418 -3.89 21.63 -16.34
C PHE A 418 -5.17 21.97 -17.12
N ALA A 419 -5.20 23.14 -17.75
CA ALA A 419 -6.24 23.47 -18.73
C ALA A 419 -6.17 22.47 -19.89
N CYS A 420 -7.31 21.93 -20.34
CA CYS A 420 -7.29 20.94 -21.42
C CYS A 420 -6.64 21.49 -22.69
N GLY A 421 -5.72 20.70 -23.27
CA GLY A 421 -4.83 21.12 -24.35
C GLY A 421 -3.42 20.55 -24.16
N THR A 422 -2.40 21.37 -24.38
CA THR A 422 -1.00 20.97 -24.21
C THR A 422 -0.65 20.82 -22.73
N ARG A 423 -0.21 19.63 -22.34
CA ARG A 423 0.20 19.33 -20.96
C ARG A 423 1.55 19.97 -20.60
N PRO A 424 1.64 20.74 -19.49
CA PRO A 424 2.91 21.26 -18.99
C PRO A 424 3.78 20.16 -18.36
N ASN A 425 5.10 20.38 -18.33
CA ASN A 425 6.06 19.47 -17.69
C ASN A 425 6.19 19.72 -16.17
N THR A 426 5.06 19.71 -15.45
CA THR A 426 4.98 19.97 -14.01
C THR A 426 4.15 18.89 -13.32
N SER A 427 4.17 18.85 -11.98
CA SER A 427 3.36 17.92 -11.19
C SER A 427 2.68 18.63 -10.03
N ASN A 428 1.41 18.31 -9.77
CA ASN A 428 0.62 18.86 -8.66
C ASN A 428 0.54 17.88 -7.49
N VAL A 429 0.37 16.58 -7.78
CA VAL A 429 0.26 15.53 -6.75
C VAL A 429 1.31 14.48 -7.04
N ASN A 430 2.27 14.27 -6.15
CA ASN A 430 3.25 13.19 -6.27
C ASN A 430 2.95 12.14 -5.22
N TYR A 431 3.05 10.87 -5.60
CA TYR A 431 2.63 9.76 -4.76
C TYR A 431 3.61 8.59 -4.82
N ALA A 432 3.61 7.81 -3.75
CA ALA A 432 4.28 6.52 -3.69
C ALA A 432 3.27 5.40 -4.00
N ALA A 433 3.79 4.25 -4.42
CA ALA A 433 2.97 3.06 -4.64
C ALA A 433 2.08 2.77 -3.42
N TRP A 434 0.80 2.53 -3.66
CA TRP A 434 -0.23 2.18 -2.69
C TRP A 434 -0.56 3.25 -1.65
N ARG A 435 -0.03 4.47 -1.81
CA ARG A 435 -0.28 5.59 -0.90
C ARG A 435 -1.29 6.54 -1.53
N THR A 436 -2.52 6.51 -1.02
CA THR A 436 -3.50 7.55 -1.33
C THR A 436 -2.94 8.90 -0.91
N THR A 437 -2.91 9.84 -1.85
CA THR A 437 -2.30 11.17 -1.66
C THR A 437 -3.21 12.22 -2.30
N ALA A 438 -3.63 13.20 -1.51
CA ALA A 438 -4.38 14.37 -1.98
C ALA A 438 -3.47 15.59 -2.07
N GLY A 439 -3.73 16.43 -3.07
CA GLY A 439 -3.08 17.72 -3.25
C GLY A 439 -4.05 18.74 -3.85
N LEU A 440 -3.88 19.99 -3.47
CA LEU A 440 -4.60 21.10 -4.07
C LEU A 440 -3.93 21.52 -5.39
N ALA A 441 -4.73 21.77 -6.41
CA ALA A 441 -4.29 22.36 -7.67
C ALA A 441 -5.11 23.61 -8.00
N ILE A 442 -4.43 24.64 -8.50
CA ILE A 442 -5.05 25.83 -9.08
C ILE A 442 -4.65 25.83 -10.55
N THR A 443 -5.64 25.81 -11.44
CA THR A 443 -5.39 25.74 -12.89
C THR A 443 -6.40 26.58 -13.66
N PRO A 444 -6.00 27.23 -14.77
CA PRO A 444 -6.96 27.65 -15.78
C PRO A 444 -7.76 26.45 -16.31
N HIS A 445 -8.87 26.74 -16.98
CA HIS A 445 -9.73 25.76 -17.61
C HIS A 445 -9.95 26.09 -19.09
N THR A 446 -10.42 25.12 -19.86
CA THR A 446 -10.81 25.27 -21.26
C THR A 446 -12.30 24.96 -21.35
N ASP A 447 -13.14 25.96 -21.64
CA ASP A 447 -14.59 25.82 -21.77
C ASP A 447 -15.31 25.15 -20.57
N GLY A 448 -14.81 25.40 -19.35
CA GLY A 448 -15.31 24.80 -18.11
C GLY A 448 -14.67 23.46 -17.73
N SER A 449 -13.80 22.90 -18.58
CA SER A 449 -13.11 21.64 -18.32
C SER A 449 -11.65 21.82 -17.89
N ILE A 450 -11.18 20.90 -17.05
CA ILE A 450 -9.75 20.70 -16.75
C ILE A 450 -9.31 19.30 -17.15
N CYS A 451 -8.02 19.12 -17.36
CA CYS A 451 -7.42 17.84 -17.71
C CYS A 451 -6.46 17.37 -16.62
N ILE A 452 -6.50 16.07 -16.32
CA ILE A 452 -5.64 15.44 -15.32
C ILE A 452 -4.88 14.29 -15.96
N TYR A 453 -3.57 14.45 -16.07
CA TYR A 453 -2.65 13.41 -16.51
C TYR A 453 -2.22 12.53 -15.35
N SER A 454 -2.13 11.23 -15.57
CA SER A 454 -1.56 10.26 -14.63
C SER A 454 -0.29 9.61 -15.19
N SER A 455 0.81 9.68 -14.44
CA SER A 455 2.07 9.05 -14.86
C SER A 455 2.06 7.52 -14.70
N ASP A 456 1.19 7.00 -13.83
CA ASP A 456 1.10 5.58 -13.46
C ASP A 456 -0.34 5.24 -13.03
N PRO A 457 -0.83 3.99 -13.12
CA PRO A 457 -2.25 3.73 -12.91
C PRO A 457 -2.72 4.06 -11.49
N THR A 458 -3.82 4.80 -11.40
CA THR A 458 -4.45 5.18 -10.13
C THR A 458 -5.91 5.54 -10.34
N HIS A 459 -6.73 5.39 -9.30
CA HIS A 459 -8.05 6.02 -9.28
C HIS A 459 -7.91 7.51 -8.95
N LEU A 460 -8.74 8.35 -9.56
CA LEU A 460 -8.83 9.77 -9.24
C LEU A 460 -10.14 10.08 -8.51
N ILE A 461 -10.04 10.94 -7.51
CA ILE A 461 -11.15 11.74 -6.97
C ILE A 461 -10.80 13.20 -7.19
N VAL A 462 -11.75 13.97 -7.72
CA VAL A 462 -11.61 15.41 -7.97
C VAL A 462 -12.78 16.10 -7.30
N ASP A 463 -12.45 17.00 -6.37
CA ASP A 463 -13.44 17.83 -5.70
C ASP A 463 -13.15 19.31 -6.05
N LEU A 464 -14.16 20.07 -6.51
CA LEU A 464 -14.06 21.51 -6.73
C LEU A 464 -14.28 22.24 -5.41
N VAL A 465 -13.37 23.14 -5.03
CA VAL A 465 -13.40 23.82 -3.72
C VAL A 465 -13.44 25.35 -3.83
N GLY A 466 -13.27 25.89 -5.04
CA GLY A 466 -13.37 27.32 -5.31
C GLY A 466 -12.93 27.68 -6.71
N ALA A 467 -12.98 28.96 -7.03
CA ALA A 467 -12.55 29.51 -8.30
C ALA A 467 -11.97 30.92 -8.13
N PHE A 468 -11.23 31.38 -9.14
CA PHE A 468 -10.81 32.76 -9.26
C PHE A 468 -11.65 33.48 -10.32
N VAL A 469 -12.40 34.49 -9.92
CA VAL A 469 -13.40 35.19 -10.74
C VAL A 469 -13.22 36.72 -10.67
N PRO A 470 -13.66 37.46 -11.71
CA PRO A 470 -13.78 38.91 -11.63
C PRO A 470 -14.62 39.34 -10.41
N GLY A 471 -14.09 40.26 -9.60
CA GLY A 471 -14.80 40.77 -8.41
C GLY A 471 -14.84 39.83 -7.20
N GLY A 472 -14.12 38.71 -7.23
CA GLY A 472 -13.94 37.86 -6.05
C GLY A 472 -13.02 38.50 -4.98
N ASP A 473 -12.81 37.78 -3.89
CA ASP A 473 -12.05 38.26 -2.73
C ASP A 473 -10.54 38.33 -3.01
N LEU A 474 -9.93 39.47 -2.67
CA LEU A 474 -8.50 39.70 -2.89
C LEU A 474 -7.65 39.04 -1.80
N PHE A 475 -6.45 38.58 -2.17
CA PHE A 475 -5.54 37.89 -1.27
C PHE A 475 -4.66 38.87 -0.47
N HIS A 476 -4.57 38.63 0.83
CA HIS A 476 -3.68 39.34 1.75
C HIS A 476 -2.61 38.37 2.25
N PRO A 477 -1.39 38.40 1.69
CA PRO A 477 -0.32 37.48 2.08
C PRO A 477 0.20 37.78 3.48
N MET A 478 0.60 36.73 4.19
CA MET A 478 1.23 36.80 5.50
C MET A 478 2.47 35.92 5.53
N GLU A 479 3.38 36.21 6.48
CA GLU A 479 4.39 35.21 6.84
C GLU A 479 3.69 33.97 7.43
N PRO A 480 4.05 32.75 6.98
CA PRO A 480 3.43 31.52 7.49
C PRO A 480 3.51 31.45 9.02
N THR A 481 2.35 31.45 9.66
CA THR A 481 2.21 31.56 11.12
C THR A 481 1.53 30.31 11.68
N ARG A 482 2.13 29.71 12.72
CA ARG A 482 1.58 28.54 13.43
C ARG A 482 0.30 28.91 14.15
N TRP A 483 -0.84 28.48 13.63
CA TRP A 483 -2.15 28.84 14.16
C TRP A 483 -2.61 27.89 15.26
N VAL A 484 -2.46 26.59 15.03
CA VAL A 484 -2.76 25.52 15.97
C VAL A 484 -1.65 24.49 15.90
N ASP A 485 -1.20 23.98 17.06
CA ASP A 485 -0.33 22.81 17.16
C ASP A 485 -0.75 21.94 18.35
N THR A 486 -1.46 20.85 18.07
CA THR A 486 -2.02 20.00 19.13
C THR A 486 -0.97 19.29 19.97
N ARG A 487 0.31 19.32 19.56
CA ARG A 487 1.43 18.75 20.34
C ARG A 487 1.79 19.61 21.55
N GLY A 488 1.19 20.79 21.70
CA GLY A 488 1.42 21.72 22.80
C GLY A 488 2.57 22.71 22.55
N ASN A 489 3.00 22.89 21.30
CA ASN A 489 3.94 23.95 20.94
C ASN A 489 3.23 25.32 20.90
N PRO A 490 3.97 26.44 21.02
CA PRO A 490 3.40 27.77 20.87
C PRO A 490 2.67 27.95 19.54
N ALA A 491 1.44 28.46 19.60
CA ALA A 491 0.57 28.72 18.45
C ALA A 491 -0.38 29.89 18.77
N THR A 492 -0.98 30.51 17.74
CA THR A 492 -1.94 31.61 17.89
C THR A 492 -3.15 31.21 18.75
N VAL A 493 -3.66 30.00 18.55
CA VAL A 493 -4.79 29.44 19.29
C VAL A 493 -4.32 28.23 20.08
N ALA A 494 -4.48 28.28 21.41
CA ALA A 494 -4.06 27.22 22.31
C ALA A 494 -5.04 26.04 22.32
N ILE A 495 -4.90 25.15 21.33
CA ILE A 495 -5.60 23.85 21.26
C ILE A 495 -4.57 22.74 21.43
N GLY A 496 -4.82 21.79 22.33
CA GLY A 496 -3.87 20.72 22.67
C GLY A 496 -4.51 19.34 22.70
N GLY A 497 -3.68 18.32 22.46
CA GLY A 497 -4.05 16.91 22.46
C GLY A 497 -4.39 16.40 21.04
N PRO A 498 -3.97 15.18 20.69
CA PRO A 498 -4.30 14.60 19.39
C PRO A 498 -5.82 14.46 19.24
N LEU A 499 -6.31 14.60 18.01
CA LEU A 499 -7.70 14.31 17.71
C LEU A 499 -7.97 12.81 17.87
N SER A 500 -9.23 12.44 18.08
CA SER A 500 -9.70 11.05 18.03
C SER A 500 -10.54 10.81 16.77
N THR A 501 -10.68 9.55 16.35
CA THR A 501 -11.55 9.14 15.24
C THR A 501 -12.94 9.79 15.33
N GLY A 502 -13.34 10.46 14.27
CA GLY A 502 -14.62 11.12 14.12
C GLY A 502 -14.75 12.49 14.81
N THR A 503 -13.75 12.91 15.60
CA THR A 503 -13.78 14.18 16.35
C THR A 503 -13.27 15.35 15.49
N GLN A 504 -13.73 16.55 15.84
CA GLN A 504 -13.41 17.80 15.15
C GLN A 504 -13.04 18.90 16.14
N ILE A 505 -12.18 19.82 15.70
CA ILE A 505 -11.82 21.04 16.43
C ILE A 505 -12.30 22.25 15.64
N ASP A 506 -12.87 23.22 16.35
CA ASP A 506 -13.24 24.54 15.81
C ASP A 506 -12.07 25.50 16.03
N ILE A 507 -11.63 26.14 14.96
CA ILE A 507 -10.43 26.99 14.94
C ILE A 507 -10.86 28.40 14.53
N PRO A 508 -10.85 29.37 15.45
CA PRO A 508 -11.15 30.76 15.10
C PRO A 508 -10.02 31.34 14.24
N ILE A 509 -10.39 32.08 13.18
CA ILE A 509 -9.44 32.70 12.24
C ILE A 509 -9.62 34.22 12.22
N ALA A 510 -10.80 34.71 11.83
CA ALA A 510 -11.08 36.13 11.63
C ALA A 510 -10.85 36.95 12.91
N GLY A 511 -10.22 38.12 12.77
CA GLY A 511 -9.93 39.03 13.88
C GLY A 511 -8.78 38.60 14.80
N LEU A 512 -8.05 37.54 14.46
CA LEU A 512 -6.88 37.05 15.20
C LEU A 512 -5.62 37.14 14.34
N GLY A 513 -4.45 37.25 14.99
CA GLY A 513 -3.15 37.14 14.32
C GLY A 513 -2.88 38.12 13.17
N GLY A 514 -3.67 39.20 13.04
CA GLY A 514 -3.59 40.16 11.94
C GLY A 514 -4.53 39.87 10.76
N VAL A 515 -5.33 38.81 10.83
CA VAL A 515 -6.42 38.52 9.87
C VAL A 515 -7.61 39.43 10.16
N ASP A 516 -8.19 40.01 9.12
CA ASP A 516 -9.35 40.89 9.23
C ASP A 516 -10.55 40.19 9.91
N THR A 517 -11.37 40.99 10.60
CA THR A 517 -12.58 40.48 11.27
C THR A 517 -13.67 40.06 10.28
N ASP A 518 -13.61 40.59 9.07
CA ASP A 518 -14.51 40.35 7.95
C ASP A 518 -13.82 39.59 6.80
N ALA A 519 -12.74 38.86 7.08
CA ALA A 519 -12.14 37.93 6.13
C ALA A 519 -13.15 36.83 5.72
N GLU A 520 -13.11 36.44 4.44
CA GLU A 520 -14.08 35.49 3.87
C GLU A 520 -13.48 34.10 3.61
N ALA A 521 -12.17 33.99 3.40
CA ALA A 521 -11.47 32.71 3.27
C ALA A 521 -10.03 32.78 3.78
N VAL A 522 -9.40 31.62 3.97
CA VAL A 522 -8.03 31.49 4.48
C VAL A 522 -7.20 30.51 3.66
N TRP A 523 -5.93 30.87 3.42
CA TRP A 523 -4.91 29.98 2.86
C TRP A 523 -4.16 29.29 3.99
N ILE A 524 -4.28 27.96 4.09
CA ILE A 524 -3.63 27.17 5.13
C ILE A 524 -2.74 26.06 4.58
N ASN A 525 -1.75 25.67 5.35
CA ASN A 525 -1.12 24.36 5.24
C ASN A 525 -1.57 23.51 6.44
N LEU A 526 -2.23 22.38 6.14
CA LEU A 526 -2.71 21.43 7.14
C LEU A 526 -1.74 20.26 7.23
N THR A 527 -1.21 20.00 8.41
CA THR A 527 -0.27 18.90 8.66
C THR A 527 -0.82 17.94 9.71
N SER A 528 -0.79 16.64 9.43
CA SER A 528 -0.79 15.63 10.48
C SER A 528 0.66 15.32 10.85
N ALA A 529 1.05 15.63 12.08
CA ALA A 529 2.45 15.48 12.51
C ALA A 529 2.82 14.02 12.78
N ARG A 530 1.86 13.24 13.27
CA ARG A 530 1.96 11.81 13.53
C ARG A 530 0.55 11.26 13.77
N SER A 531 0.29 10.08 13.24
CA SER A 531 -0.82 9.23 13.67
C SER A 531 -0.33 7.79 13.75
N PRO A 532 -0.61 7.02 14.81
CA PRO A 532 -0.21 5.61 14.91
C PRO A 532 -0.95 4.70 13.91
N GLN A 533 -2.03 5.21 13.31
CA GLN A 533 -2.89 4.54 12.34
C GLN A 533 -2.99 5.41 11.07
N LEU A 534 -3.45 4.83 9.96
CA LEU A 534 -3.84 5.63 8.80
C LEU A 534 -4.84 6.70 9.24
N SER A 535 -4.63 7.94 8.81
CA SER A 535 -5.49 9.05 9.15
C SER A 535 -5.87 9.85 7.91
N VAL A 536 -7.10 10.32 7.91
CA VAL A 536 -7.63 11.26 6.92
C VAL A 536 -8.13 12.49 7.68
N LEU A 537 -7.58 13.65 7.34
CA LEU A 537 -8.04 14.93 7.85
C LEU A 537 -8.95 15.61 6.83
N GLN A 538 -9.99 16.26 7.34
CA GLN A 538 -10.92 17.08 6.58
C GLN A 538 -10.90 18.50 7.15
N VAL A 539 -10.88 19.51 6.29
CA VAL A 539 -11.06 20.91 6.67
C VAL A 539 -12.26 21.51 5.95
N TYR A 540 -13.06 22.30 6.66
CA TYR A 540 -14.29 22.91 6.14
C TYR A 540 -14.70 24.15 6.97
N PRO A 541 -15.65 24.97 6.50
CA PRO A 541 -16.07 26.19 7.20
C PRO A 541 -16.66 25.92 8.60
N GLY A 542 -16.41 26.83 9.55
CA GLY A 542 -17.00 26.81 10.90
C GLY A 542 -18.37 27.52 10.99
N PRO A 543 -19.12 27.40 12.10
CA PRO A 543 -18.90 26.50 13.22
C PRO A 543 -19.06 25.04 12.80
N CYS A 544 -18.43 24.12 13.55
CA CYS A 544 -18.31 22.75 13.05
C CYS A 544 -19.65 22.04 12.93
N ALA A 545 -20.02 21.72 11.70
CA ALA A 545 -21.21 21.00 11.32
C ALA A 545 -20.87 19.61 10.75
N THR A 546 -21.78 19.06 9.96
CA THR A 546 -21.56 17.83 9.19
C THR A 546 -20.39 18.05 8.24
N PRO A 547 -19.33 17.23 8.32
CA PRO A 547 -18.17 17.36 7.46
C PRO A 547 -18.50 16.99 6.00
N PRO A 548 -17.78 17.56 5.02
CA PRO A 548 -17.92 17.16 3.62
C PRO A 548 -17.48 15.71 3.41
N SER A 549 -17.76 15.14 2.24
CA SER A 549 -17.28 13.79 1.87
C SER A 549 -15.85 13.79 1.31
N THR A 550 -15.20 14.96 1.28
CA THR A 550 -13.88 15.20 0.69
C THR A 550 -12.77 15.03 1.73
N SER A 551 -11.60 14.54 1.32
CA SER A 551 -10.42 14.45 2.17
C SER A 551 -9.41 15.54 1.81
N THR A 552 -8.84 16.21 2.81
CA THR A 552 -7.83 17.25 2.60
C THR A 552 -6.42 16.69 2.69
N VAL A 553 -6.13 15.87 3.70
CA VAL A 553 -4.81 15.26 3.88
C VAL A 553 -4.98 13.77 4.16
N ASN A 554 -4.29 12.91 3.41
CA ASN A 554 -4.24 11.47 3.63
C ASN A 554 -2.84 11.06 4.14
N VAL A 555 -2.80 10.35 5.27
CA VAL A 555 -1.56 10.14 6.02
C VAL A 555 -1.41 8.65 6.37
N PRO A 556 -0.32 7.99 5.92
CA PRO A 556 0.00 6.64 6.35
C PRO A 556 0.25 6.53 7.85
N ALA A 557 0.01 5.35 8.41
CA ALA A 557 0.34 5.06 9.81
C ALA A 557 1.82 5.30 10.10
N GLY A 558 2.09 6.02 11.19
CA GLY A 558 3.44 6.31 11.69
C GLY A 558 4.19 7.41 10.95
N ARG A 559 3.57 8.11 10.00
CA ARG A 559 4.22 9.16 9.20
C ARG A 559 3.51 10.51 9.36
N ALA A 560 4.24 11.57 9.03
CA ALA A 560 3.66 12.90 8.85
C ALA A 560 3.17 13.08 7.40
N GLY A 561 2.19 13.94 7.21
CA GLY A 561 1.69 14.33 5.89
C GLY A 561 1.11 15.73 5.96
N ALA A 562 1.33 16.51 4.90
CA ALA A 562 0.84 17.88 4.78
C ALA A 562 0.25 18.14 3.40
N THR A 563 -0.81 18.93 3.36
CA THR A 563 -1.43 19.43 2.14
C THR A 563 -1.95 20.84 2.39
N THR A 564 -1.86 21.69 1.36
CA THR A 564 -2.44 23.04 1.37
C THR A 564 -3.95 22.99 1.15
N ALA A 565 -4.68 23.93 1.78
CA ALA A 565 -6.10 24.11 1.54
C ALA A 565 -6.46 25.60 1.50
N LEU A 566 -7.39 25.96 0.61
CA LEU A 566 -8.12 27.22 0.65
C LEU A 566 -9.50 26.92 1.20
N VAL A 567 -9.89 27.61 2.27
CA VAL A 567 -11.10 27.29 3.02
C VAL A 567 -11.88 28.56 3.26
N THR A 568 -13.15 28.57 2.90
CA THR A 568 -14.08 29.63 3.29
C THR A 568 -14.21 29.67 4.81
N LEU A 569 -14.18 30.88 5.37
CA LEU A 569 -14.51 31.10 6.76
C LEU A 569 -16.02 31.05 6.86
N GLY A 570 -16.53 30.24 7.77
CA GLY A 570 -17.98 30.17 7.94
C GLY A 570 -18.48 31.24 8.91
N ALA A 571 -19.75 31.16 9.31
CA ALA A 571 -20.44 32.27 9.98
C ALA A 571 -19.83 32.69 11.34
N ASN A 572 -19.00 31.84 11.95
CA ASN A 572 -18.24 32.16 13.17
C ASN A 572 -16.86 32.79 12.90
N GLY A 573 -16.50 33.06 11.64
CA GLY A 573 -15.18 33.53 11.23
C GLY A 573 -14.07 32.48 11.38
N GLY A 574 -14.43 31.20 11.46
CA GLY A 574 -13.50 30.10 11.72
C GLY A 574 -13.58 28.97 10.70
N ILE A 575 -12.72 27.96 10.93
CA ILE A 575 -12.68 26.70 10.19
C ILE A 575 -12.75 25.53 11.15
N CYS A 576 -13.11 24.37 10.63
CA CYS A 576 -13.15 23.12 11.38
C CYS A 576 -12.19 22.10 10.78
N VAL A 577 -11.44 21.43 11.64
CA VAL A 577 -10.58 20.31 11.26
C VAL A 577 -11.08 19.05 11.94
N ARG A 578 -11.37 18.02 11.14
CA ARG A 578 -11.86 16.73 11.61
C ARG A 578 -10.88 15.62 11.29
N ALA A 579 -10.66 14.72 12.24
CA ALA A 579 -10.02 13.44 11.99
C ALA A 579 -11.08 12.40 11.64
N TYR A 580 -11.15 11.98 10.38
CA TYR A 580 -12.08 10.93 9.95
C TYR A 580 -11.75 9.61 10.66
N ASN A 581 -10.47 9.27 10.78
CA ASN A 581 -9.95 8.10 11.48
C ASN A 581 -8.56 8.34 12.08
N GLY A 582 -8.17 7.46 12.99
CA GLY A 582 -6.89 7.50 13.68
C GLY A 582 -6.86 8.51 14.83
N THR A 583 -5.65 8.77 15.33
CA THR A 583 -5.44 9.74 16.40
C THR A 583 -4.32 10.73 16.04
N PRO A 584 -4.56 11.59 15.04
CA PRO A 584 -3.53 12.48 14.53
C PRO A 584 -3.28 13.67 15.47
N ASP A 585 -2.02 14.01 15.64
CA ASP A 585 -1.65 15.38 15.99
C ASP A 585 -1.86 16.28 14.77
N VAL A 586 -2.55 17.39 14.95
CA VAL A 586 -2.91 18.35 13.91
C VAL A 586 -2.12 19.62 14.10
N ILE A 587 -1.60 20.13 12.98
CA ILE A 587 -0.97 21.42 12.91
C ILE A 587 -1.57 22.21 11.75
N VAL A 588 -1.88 23.49 12.01
CA VAL A 588 -2.39 24.42 11.00
C VAL A 588 -1.46 25.62 10.94
N ASP A 589 -0.90 25.89 9.76
CA ASP A 589 -0.14 27.10 9.45
C ASP A 589 -0.98 27.99 8.53
N VAL A 590 -1.18 29.26 8.89
CA VAL A 590 -1.91 30.25 8.06
C VAL A 590 -0.89 31.08 7.29
N SER A 591 -1.07 31.21 5.97
CA SER A 591 -0.17 31.97 5.07
C SER A 591 -0.81 33.21 4.44
N GLY A 592 -2.10 33.44 4.70
CA GLY A 592 -2.83 34.62 4.25
C GLY A 592 -4.34 34.40 4.29
N TRP A 593 -5.09 35.47 4.02
CA TRP A 593 -6.55 35.45 3.96
C TRP A 593 -7.06 36.10 2.68
N PHE A 594 -8.34 35.91 2.39
CA PHE A 594 -9.03 36.57 1.28
C PHE A 594 -10.14 37.47 1.81
N GLY A 595 -10.33 38.61 1.13
CA GLY A 595 -11.36 39.59 1.46
C GLY A 595 -10.99 40.42 2.67
N GLY A 596 -12.00 40.96 3.35
CA GLY A 596 -11.82 41.85 4.48
C GLY A 596 -11.67 43.33 4.10
N SER A 597 -11.72 44.18 5.12
CA SER A 597 -11.75 45.63 4.98
C SER A 597 -10.37 46.30 4.88
N SER A 598 -9.28 45.55 5.08
CA SER A 598 -7.92 46.06 4.95
C SER A 598 -7.59 46.42 3.50
N ALA A 599 -6.89 47.53 3.32
CA ALA A 599 -6.34 47.90 2.01
C ALA A 599 -5.17 46.99 1.59
N GLY A 600 -4.86 46.96 0.30
CA GLY A 600 -3.68 46.26 -0.22
C GLY A 600 -3.89 44.79 -0.56
N GLY A 601 -5.13 44.36 -0.77
CA GLY A 601 -5.44 43.04 -1.32
C GLY A 601 -4.89 42.87 -2.74
N LEU A 602 -4.47 41.64 -3.06
CA LEU A 602 -3.84 41.29 -4.33
C LEU A 602 -4.78 40.40 -5.16
N GLY A 603 -4.91 40.71 -6.45
CA GLY A 603 -5.62 39.87 -7.41
C GLY A 603 -4.73 38.73 -7.90
N TYR A 604 -5.31 37.56 -8.14
CA TYR A 604 -4.67 36.40 -8.73
C TYR A 604 -4.66 36.49 -10.26
N ARG A 605 -3.54 36.08 -10.85
CA ARG A 605 -3.40 35.82 -12.29
C ARG A 605 -2.65 34.50 -12.48
N PRO A 606 -3.21 33.53 -13.23
CA PRO A 606 -2.47 32.32 -13.57
C PRO A 606 -1.30 32.66 -14.51
N VAL A 607 -0.24 31.87 -14.45
CA VAL A 607 0.87 31.95 -15.41
C VAL A 607 1.07 30.60 -16.09
N ALA A 608 1.69 30.62 -17.27
CA ALA A 608 2.10 29.37 -17.91
C ALA A 608 3.08 28.68 -16.97
N ALA A 609 2.87 27.40 -16.73
CA ALA A 609 3.65 26.66 -15.74
C ALA A 609 5.15 26.71 -16.11
N GLU A 610 5.98 27.27 -15.23
CA GLU A 610 7.40 27.49 -15.49
C GLU A 610 8.26 26.89 -14.37
N ARG A 611 9.24 26.05 -14.75
CA ARG A 611 10.24 25.51 -13.83
C ARG A 611 11.27 26.59 -13.48
N VAL A 612 11.13 27.24 -12.33
CA VAL A 612 12.05 28.29 -11.88
C VAL A 612 13.26 27.73 -11.13
N VAL A 613 13.15 26.55 -10.50
CA VAL A 613 14.26 25.86 -9.85
C VAL A 613 14.21 24.36 -10.14
N ASP A 614 15.32 23.79 -10.59
CA ASP A 614 15.54 22.35 -10.71
C ASP A 614 16.94 21.98 -10.21
N THR A 615 17.03 21.33 -9.05
CA THR A 615 18.34 20.98 -8.47
C THR A 615 18.91 19.66 -8.98
N ARG A 616 18.12 18.84 -9.69
CA ARG A 616 18.51 17.47 -10.10
C ARG A 616 19.75 17.40 -10.98
N PRO A 617 20.00 18.33 -11.92
CA PRO A 617 21.23 18.32 -12.72
C PRO A 617 22.48 18.70 -11.92
N GLY A 618 22.30 19.28 -10.72
CA GLY A 618 23.35 19.85 -9.89
C GLY A 618 23.64 19.02 -8.63
N SER A 619 24.15 19.69 -7.60
CA SER A 619 24.36 19.08 -6.29
C SER A 619 23.08 19.09 -5.47
N VAL A 620 22.72 17.93 -4.92
CA VAL A 620 21.59 17.78 -3.99
C VAL A 620 21.74 18.78 -2.82
N PRO A 621 20.73 19.64 -2.57
CA PRO A 621 20.71 20.54 -1.44
C PRO A 621 20.95 19.82 -0.10
N ALA A 622 21.81 20.39 0.74
CA ALA A 622 22.04 19.89 2.08
C ALA A 622 20.89 20.28 3.03
N ALA A 623 20.71 19.50 4.09
CA ALA A 623 19.71 19.79 5.12
C ALA A 623 19.89 21.19 5.72
N GLY A 624 18.81 21.95 5.79
CA GLY A 624 18.77 23.30 6.36
C GLY A 624 19.35 24.40 5.47
N VAL A 625 19.79 24.09 4.25
CA VAL A 625 20.31 25.09 3.31
C VAL A 625 19.17 25.65 2.46
N ASP A 626 19.01 26.96 2.46
CA ASP A 626 18.01 27.64 1.62
C ASP A 626 18.35 27.48 0.13
N VAL A 627 17.35 27.07 -0.66
CA VAL A 627 17.36 27.07 -2.12
C VAL A 627 16.53 28.27 -2.58
N PRO A 628 17.17 29.36 -3.06
CA PRO A 628 16.43 30.53 -3.51
C PRO A 628 15.75 30.27 -4.86
N ALA A 629 14.51 30.73 -4.99
CA ALA A 629 13.76 30.80 -6.24
C ALA A 629 13.33 32.25 -6.46
N GLU A 630 13.81 32.87 -7.53
CA GLU A 630 13.39 34.22 -7.92
C GLU A 630 11.94 34.17 -8.41
N VAL A 631 11.12 35.10 -7.92
CA VAL A 631 9.71 35.18 -8.28
C VAL A 631 9.31 36.64 -8.49
N PRO A 632 8.39 36.93 -9.44
CA PRO A 632 8.10 38.31 -9.83
C PRO A 632 7.25 39.08 -8.81
N ALA A 633 6.44 38.38 -8.02
CA ALA A 633 5.52 38.92 -7.02
C ALA A 633 5.21 37.83 -5.99
N THR A 634 4.16 38.01 -5.18
CA THR A 634 3.64 36.95 -4.31
C THR A 634 3.23 35.77 -5.18
N ALA A 635 3.99 34.68 -5.11
CA ALA A 635 3.94 33.61 -6.09
C ALA A 635 3.13 32.42 -5.58
N VAL A 636 2.30 31.86 -6.46
CA VAL A 636 1.72 30.52 -6.29
C VAL A 636 2.66 29.53 -6.97
N VAL A 637 3.29 28.69 -6.15
CA VAL A 637 4.31 27.72 -6.61
C VAL A 637 3.93 26.30 -6.22
N ASN A 638 4.12 25.36 -7.13
CA ASN A 638 4.17 23.94 -6.82
C ASN A 638 5.62 23.60 -6.47
N ILE A 639 5.84 23.15 -5.23
CA ILE A 639 7.15 22.72 -4.77
C ILE A 639 7.15 21.20 -4.71
N ALA A 640 8.19 20.55 -5.24
CA ALA A 640 8.38 19.12 -5.11
C ALA A 640 9.70 18.81 -4.41
N SER A 641 9.62 17.98 -3.36
CA SER A 641 10.75 17.29 -2.78
C SER A 641 10.98 16.01 -3.57
N VAL A 642 12.19 15.75 -4.05
CA VAL A 642 12.54 14.58 -4.87
C VAL A 642 13.62 13.76 -4.15
N ASP A 643 13.35 12.46 -3.98
CA ASP A 643 14.29 11.47 -3.42
C ASP A 643 14.95 11.93 -2.10
N SER A 644 14.13 12.42 -1.16
CA SER A 644 14.61 12.81 0.17
C SER A 644 15.39 11.68 0.84
N VAL A 645 16.49 11.97 1.51
CA VAL A 645 17.33 10.92 2.15
C VAL A 645 16.81 10.46 3.51
N GLY A 646 15.82 11.16 4.06
CA GLY A 646 15.37 11.03 5.45
C GLY A 646 13.89 11.35 5.61
N PHE A 647 13.34 11.06 6.79
CA PHE A 647 12.07 11.66 7.19
C PHE A 647 12.28 13.13 7.49
N GLY A 648 11.52 14.01 6.83
CA GLY A 648 11.70 15.44 6.98
C GLY A 648 10.54 16.25 6.44
N PHE A 649 10.77 17.55 6.35
CA PHE A 649 9.84 18.49 5.77
C PHE A 649 10.56 19.51 4.89
N ILE A 650 9.82 20.15 4.00
CA ILE A 650 10.26 21.35 3.31
C ILE A 650 9.47 22.54 3.87
N ALA A 651 10.20 23.58 4.26
CA ALA A 651 9.65 24.90 4.51
C ALA A 651 9.85 25.80 3.30
N ALA A 652 8.90 26.68 3.03
CA ALA A 652 9.02 27.70 2.00
C ALA A 652 8.53 29.04 2.55
N ARG A 653 9.33 30.08 2.36
CA ARG A 653 9.18 31.38 3.04
C ARG A 653 9.83 32.51 2.26
N PRO A 654 9.51 33.79 2.54
CA PRO A 654 10.31 34.90 2.06
C PRO A 654 11.79 34.71 2.46
N CYS A 655 12.72 34.86 1.51
CA CYS A 655 14.14 34.75 1.84
C CYS A 655 14.54 35.75 2.93
N GLY A 656 15.25 35.27 3.95
CA GLY A 656 15.68 36.06 5.10
C GLY A 656 14.69 36.12 6.26
N SER A 657 13.49 35.52 6.14
CA SER A 657 12.54 35.47 7.25
C SER A 657 12.83 34.37 8.27
N ALA A 658 12.10 34.32 9.39
CA ALA A 658 12.21 33.23 10.37
C ALA A 658 11.05 32.24 10.32
N GLY A 659 10.07 32.44 9.43
CA GLY A 659 8.87 31.60 9.33
C GLY A 659 9.21 30.14 9.04
N VAL A 660 8.53 29.22 9.71
CA VAL A 660 8.70 27.77 9.51
C VAL A 660 7.34 27.09 9.36
N SER A 661 6.96 26.83 8.12
CA SER A 661 5.80 25.99 7.78
C SER A 661 6.28 24.61 7.31
N SER A 662 5.55 23.55 7.66
CA SER A 662 5.82 22.20 7.19
C SER A 662 5.07 21.94 5.88
N LEU A 663 5.44 22.67 4.81
CA LEU A 663 4.69 22.68 3.55
C LEU A 663 4.63 21.31 2.89
N ILE A 664 5.73 20.56 2.92
CA ILE A 664 5.79 19.18 2.40
C ILE A 664 6.35 18.30 3.50
N ASN A 665 5.82 17.08 3.66
CA ASN A 665 6.43 16.03 4.46
C ASN A 665 6.80 14.85 3.57
N SER A 666 8.05 14.40 3.69
CA SER A 666 8.58 13.29 2.90
C SER A 666 9.26 12.25 3.79
N ALA A 667 9.27 11.01 3.30
CA ALA A 667 10.06 9.90 3.83
C ALA A 667 11.27 9.61 2.92
N PRO A 668 12.23 8.76 3.38
CA PRO A 668 13.35 8.35 2.56
C PRO A 668 12.92 7.77 1.20
N GLY A 669 13.48 8.30 0.12
CA GLY A 669 13.19 7.90 -1.25
C GLY A 669 11.78 8.25 -1.71
N GLU A 670 11.06 9.17 -1.08
CA GLU A 670 9.79 9.66 -1.59
C GLU A 670 9.95 10.91 -2.44
N THR A 671 9.05 11.08 -3.41
CA THR A 671 8.85 12.32 -4.14
C THR A 671 7.48 12.86 -3.79
N MET A 672 7.40 14.01 -3.12
CA MET A 672 6.15 14.60 -2.64
C MET A 672 6.07 16.06 -3.11
N ALA A 673 4.88 16.54 -3.45
CA ALA A 673 4.67 17.92 -3.87
C ALA A 673 3.50 18.56 -3.10
N ASN A 674 3.55 19.87 -2.97
CA ASN A 674 2.45 20.68 -2.46
C ASN A 674 2.53 22.10 -3.04
N VAL A 675 1.39 22.79 -3.09
CA VAL A 675 1.27 24.16 -3.58
C VAL A 675 1.38 25.17 -2.43
N GLY A 676 1.97 26.33 -2.64
CA GLY A 676 2.02 27.42 -1.66
C GLY A 676 1.92 28.80 -2.29
N ALA A 677 1.31 29.74 -1.58
CA ALA A 677 1.32 31.17 -1.91
C ALA A 677 2.34 31.89 -1.01
N ILE A 678 3.42 32.42 -1.59
CA ILE A 678 4.58 32.91 -0.84
C ILE A 678 5.03 34.26 -1.39
N ALA A 679 5.10 35.26 -0.52
CA ALA A 679 5.66 36.57 -0.87
C ALA A 679 7.19 36.49 -1.01
N PRO A 680 7.80 37.18 -1.99
CA PRO A 680 9.26 37.27 -2.09
C PRO A 680 9.83 38.07 -0.91
N GLY A 681 11.03 37.69 -0.48
CA GLY A 681 11.81 38.51 0.45
C GLY A 681 12.34 39.78 -0.22
N ALA A 682 13.07 40.62 0.53
CA ALA A 682 13.60 41.90 0.03
C ALA A 682 14.50 41.79 -1.22
N GLY A 683 15.04 40.60 -1.50
CA GLY A 683 15.83 40.30 -2.69
C GLY A 683 15.05 39.75 -3.89
N GLY A 684 13.70 39.73 -3.86
CA GLY A 684 12.88 39.22 -4.96
C GLY A 684 12.80 37.70 -5.06
N ALA A 685 13.16 36.98 -3.99
CA ALA A 685 13.19 35.52 -3.98
C ALA A 685 12.44 34.93 -2.77
N ILE A 686 11.88 33.75 -3.00
CA ILE A 686 11.43 32.84 -1.95
C ILE A 686 12.53 31.82 -1.67
N CYS A 687 12.60 31.33 -0.45
CA CYS A 687 13.61 30.36 -0.03
C CYS A 687 12.90 29.05 0.33
N VAL A 688 13.28 27.99 -0.38
CA VAL A 688 12.85 26.61 -0.09
C VAL A 688 13.91 25.93 0.75
N ASN A 689 13.56 25.53 1.96
CA ASN A 689 14.48 24.98 2.95
C ASN A 689 14.10 23.53 3.25
N PRO A 690 14.87 22.54 2.75
CA PRO A 690 14.62 21.14 3.07
C PRO A 690 15.29 20.77 4.39
N SER A 691 14.53 20.17 5.32
CA SER A 691 15.05 19.75 6.64
C SER A 691 15.96 18.53 6.58
N VAL A 692 15.98 17.83 5.44
CA VAL A 692 16.82 16.68 5.10
C VAL A 692 17.34 16.88 3.68
N ALA A 693 18.47 16.29 3.33
CA ALA A 693 18.97 16.40 1.96
C ALA A 693 18.00 15.75 0.96
N GLY A 694 17.85 16.36 -0.20
CA GLY A 694 16.95 15.93 -1.27
C GLY A 694 16.86 17.00 -2.35
N ASP A 695 16.51 16.59 -3.56
CA ASP A 695 16.32 17.52 -4.66
C ASP A 695 15.03 18.33 -4.48
N VAL A 696 15.05 19.57 -4.97
CA VAL A 696 13.92 20.50 -4.89
C VAL A 696 13.59 20.97 -6.31
N LEU A 697 12.32 20.89 -6.64
CA LEU A 697 11.74 21.51 -7.83
C LEU A 697 10.79 22.62 -7.39
N VAL A 698 10.82 23.75 -8.09
CA VAL A 698 9.86 24.84 -7.89
C VAL A 698 9.30 25.20 -9.26
N ASP A 699 7.98 25.02 -9.40
CA ASP A 699 7.20 25.36 -10.58
C ASP A 699 6.29 26.55 -10.27
N LEU A 700 6.45 27.66 -10.98
CA LEU A 700 5.57 28.82 -10.87
C LEU A 700 4.25 28.52 -11.61
N ALA A 701 3.12 28.71 -10.93
CA ALA A 701 1.78 28.42 -11.47
C ALA A 701 0.87 29.67 -11.52
N GLY A 702 1.15 30.68 -10.71
CA GLY A 702 0.43 31.96 -10.76
C GLY A 702 1.08 33.01 -9.86
N VAL A 703 0.54 34.21 -9.92
CA VAL A 703 1.00 35.35 -9.13
C VAL A 703 -0.16 36.13 -8.55
N PHE A 704 0.06 36.69 -7.37
CA PHE A 704 -0.79 37.68 -6.73
C PHE A 704 -0.15 39.06 -6.88
N GLU A 705 -0.86 39.97 -7.54
CA GLU A 705 -0.38 41.30 -7.91
C GLU A 705 -1.39 42.36 -7.47
N ALA A 706 -0.94 43.62 -7.33
CA ALA A 706 -1.85 44.71 -7.03
C ALA A 706 -2.86 44.84 -8.16
N ALA A 707 -4.14 44.73 -7.83
CA ALA A 707 -5.20 44.94 -8.80
C ALA A 707 -5.45 46.44 -8.95
N ASP A 708 -5.34 46.95 -10.18
CA ASP A 708 -5.86 48.28 -10.54
C ASP A 708 -7.40 48.21 -10.49
N LEU A 709 -7.96 48.25 -9.27
CA LEU A 709 -9.41 48.23 -9.02
C LEU A 709 -9.97 49.64 -8.85
#